data_AF-A0AAF0MRD7-F1
#
_entry.id   AF-A0AAF0MRD7-F1
#
_cell.length_a   1.000
_cell.length_b   1.000
_cell.length_c   1.000
_cell.angle_alpha   90.00
_cell.angle_beta   90.00
_cell.angle_gamma   90.00
#
_symmetry.space_group_name_H-M   'P 1'
#
loop_
_entity.id
_entity.type
_entity.pdbx_description
1 polymer ?
#
loop_
_entity_poly.entity_id
_entity_poly.type
_entity_poly.pdbx_seq_one_letter_code
_entity_poly.pdbx_strand_id
1 'polypeptide(L)'
;MSRRIAVYGKGGIGKSTVSSNLTAALSEAGIRVLQIGCDPKHDSTRSLLGGNIQETVLDYVKSGGLKSGKLSDVVAEGYRGCLCVEAGGPEPGVGCAGRGIISAFDLLESMGADRLNADVTLYDVLGDVVCGGFAVPMRTKYADTIFIVTSGEFMSIYAANNILKGAANYGGDRIGGLIFNSRGDPSEDGRVDAFSAAVGIPVIARIGRSDIFMEAEKLGQTVVQAFPESRTAEDFRKLADRVMHAERRPARFLEDGELEKLILGRVPVRAAPATQIGRDIGKDTPVRAPFSSRPAVYGGMLCGCAFSGAASVCTSIEGLSTVLHAPASCAHFTVQLDSSCVRRSGRCGFASVRSFEDPDAVCTLMDERTMIFGGSEALKKAIEGKIAAGSKCIAVITACPPGIIGDPVSQICSEEEAAHPGTMVIPLIEDGNAAGDFMQGVVDAGIGLVKRLAAKGGKMPMTVDLVGSKTMSSSAMSEILQVKECLSRLGISVNCILPGMSSVDELRNAGRASACLMLNPDGFSRALCAFMETEYGVPALKAHVTGGIAGAASWIGEAGRFFGREKEADALIADMKKRFGSMLAGPREVLKGKTLAVVSLSRGVSWITETAEAVGMRIVFGCIITRGDYRDGSEEDIPAGFSEYPASRTAEAVSEISRLAPDIVAAPSAMDLDPSVYQARTPCAPAADPFAGRWLAEDWARGMLAPRREGWRDDA
;
A
#
# COMPACT_ATOMS: atom_id res chain seq x y z
N MET A 1 -1.15 -21.26 41.94
CA MET A 1 -1.15 -20.70 40.58
C MET A 1 -0.41 -19.39 40.63
N SER A 2 0.50 -19.15 39.68
CA SER A 2 1.18 -17.86 39.53
C SER A 2 0.15 -16.76 39.22
N ARG A 3 0.27 -15.59 39.86
CA ARG A 3 -0.66 -14.47 39.69
C ARG A 3 -0.10 -13.47 38.68
N ARG A 4 -0.85 -13.16 37.63
CA ARG A 4 -0.41 -12.19 36.62
C ARG A 4 -1.12 -10.86 36.77
N ILE A 5 -0.34 -9.80 36.93
CA ILE A 5 -0.82 -8.46 37.24
C ILE A 5 -0.32 -7.50 36.18
N ALA A 6 -1.20 -6.68 35.61
CA ALA A 6 -0.80 -5.57 34.76
C ALA A 6 -1.05 -4.23 35.46
N VAL A 7 -0.04 -3.36 35.45
CA VAL A 7 -0.10 -1.99 35.97
C VAL A 7 -0.08 -1.04 34.78
N TYR A 8 -1.15 -0.27 34.62
CA TYR A 8 -1.31 0.72 33.55
C TYR A 8 -1.34 2.14 34.12
N GLY A 9 -0.98 3.12 33.30
CA GLY A 9 -1.08 4.54 33.68
C GLY A 9 -0.61 5.46 32.56
N LYS A 10 -0.93 6.75 32.70
CA LYS A 10 -0.46 7.80 31.78
C LYS A 10 1.07 7.88 31.78
N GLY A 11 1.68 8.23 30.65
CA GLY A 11 3.12 8.51 30.59
C GLY A 11 3.52 9.60 31.59
N GLY A 12 4.54 9.34 32.41
CA GLY A 12 5.07 10.28 33.40
C GLY A 12 4.30 10.33 34.74
N ILE A 13 3.30 9.46 34.97
CA ILE A 13 2.51 9.47 36.21
C ILE A 13 3.21 8.84 37.43
N GLY A 14 4.43 8.32 37.27
CA GLY A 14 5.13 7.54 38.32
C GLY A 14 4.76 6.04 38.32
N LYS A 15 4.19 5.52 37.23
CA LYS A 15 3.85 4.10 37.05
C LYS A 15 5.05 3.18 37.30
N SER A 16 6.17 3.38 36.60
CA SER A 16 7.38 2.55 36.73
C SER A 16 7.94 2.58 38.16
N THR A 17 7.84 3.73 38.84
CA THR A 17 8.19 3.88 40.26
C THR A 17 7.28 3.05 41.17
N VAL A 18 5.97 3.06 40.92
CA VAL A 18 5.01 2.23 41.66
C VAL A 18 5.28 0.74 41.43
N SER A 19 5.46 0.33 40.17
CA SER A 19 5.73 -1.06 39.76
C SER A 19 7.01 -1.61 40.42
N SER A 20 8.12 -0.88 40.34
CA SER A 20 9.39 -1.31 40.94
C SER A 20 9.35 -1.37 42.47
N ASN A 21 8.72 -0.41 43.15
CA ASN A 21 8.57 -0.46 44.61
C ASN A 21 7.59 -1.56 45.07
N LEU A 22 6.53 -1.83 44.30
CA LEU A 22 5.62 -2.95 44.53
C LEU A 22 6.37 -4.29 44.41
N THR A 23 7.18 -4.46 43.37
CA THR A 23 8.04 -5.63 43.19
C THR A 23 9.01 -5.79 44.36
N ALA A 24 9.66 -4.72 44.81
CA ALA A 24 10.57 -4.76 45.95
C ALA A 24 9.85 -5.16 47.26
N ALA A 25 8.66 -4.62 47.52
CA ALA A 25 7.86 -4.96 48.70
C ALA A 25 7.36 -6.42 48.68
N LEU A 26 6.92 -6.93 47.53
CA LEU A 26 6.55 -8.34 47.38
C LEU A 26 7.75 -9.27 47.58
N SER A 27 8.91 -8.90 47.03
CA SER A 27 10.16 -9.66 47.18
C SER A 27 10.68 -9.62 48.62
N GLU A 28 10.49 -8.50 49.35
CA GLU A 28 10.77 -8.40 50.78
C GLU A 28 9.92 -9.39 51.60
N ALA A 29 8.67 -9.64 51.18
CA ALA A 29 7.77 -10.63 51.76
C ALA A 29 8.04 -12.09 51.31
N GLY A 30 9.12 -12.33 50.57
CA GLY A 30 9.53 -13.67 50.12
C GLY A 30 8.77 -14.20 48.90
N ILE A 31 8.02 -13.35 48.19
CA ILE A 31 7.32 -13.71 46.95
C ILE A 31 8.28 -13.56 45.78
N ARG A 32 8.41 -14.59 44.94
CA ARG A 32 9.23 -14.50 43.72
C ARG A 32 8.49 -13.74 42.63
N VAL A 33 8.95 -12.54 42.32
CA VAL A 33 8.33 -11.66 41.32
C VAL A 33 9.13 -11.65 40.03
N LEU A 34 8.44 -11.77 38.89
CA LEU A 34 8.96 -11.44 37.57
C LEU A 34 8.34 -10.12 37.10
N GLN A 35 9.14 -9.06 36.98
CA GLN A 35 8.71 -7.78 36.43
C GLN A 35 9.11 -7.68 34.96
N ILE A 36 8.12 -7.41 34.10
CA ILE A 36 8.28 -7.22 32.65
C ILE A 36 7.90 -5.78 32.31
N GLY A 37 8.88 -4.95 31.97
CA GLY A 37 8.68 -3.60 31.45
C GLY A 37 8.16 -3.65 30.01
N CYS A 38 7.01 -3.02 29.77
CA CYS A 38 6.29 -3.01 28.49
C CYS A 38 6.20 -1.58 27.93
N ASP A 39 7.29 -0.83 28.04
CA ASP A 39 7.42 0.54 27.53
C ASP A 39 8.69 0.63 26.66
N PRO A 40 8.64 1.24 25.46
CA PRO A 40 9.83 1.50 24.64
C PRO A 40 10.96 2.21 25.39
N LYS A 41 10.65 2.95 26.47
CA LYS A 41 11.63 3.65 27.32
C LYS A 41 12.48 2.76 28.21
N HIS A 42 12.10 1.49 28.39
CA HIS A 42 12.88 0.48 29.11
C HIS A 42 13.44 0.93 30.48
N ASP A 43 12.64 1.66 31.26
CA ASP A 43 13.02 2.27 32.54
C ASP A 43 12.42 1.60 33.79
N SER A 44 11.64 0.53 33.62
CA SER A 44 10.84 -0.10 34.66
C SER A 44 11.67 -0.84 35.70
N THR A 45 12.76 -1.49 35.27
CA THR A 45 13.57 -2.38 36.11
C THR A 45 14.83 -1.72 36.68
N ARG A 46 15.15 -0.49 36.26
CA ARG A 46 16.43 0.19 36.59
C ARG A 46 16.71 0.23 38.10
N SER A 47 15.72 0.63 38.91
CA SER A 47 15.85 0.74 40.36
C SER A 47 15.95 -0.61 41.08
N LEU A 48 15.49 -1.69 40.47
CA LEU A 48 15.63 -3.06 40.99
C LEU A 48 17.01 -3.65 40.68
N LEU A 49 17.71 -3.09 39.68
CA LEU A 49 19.03 -3.53 39.21
C LEU A 49 20.16 -2.60 39.68
N GLY A 50 19.94 -1.79 40.72
CA GLY A 50 20.96 -0.89 41.26
C GLY A 50 21.31 0.27 40.33
N GLY A 51 20.36 0.72 39.49
CA GLY A 51 20.54 1.79 38.52
C GLY A 51 21.10 1.33 37.17
N ASN A 52 21.45 0.04 37.04
CA ASN A 52 22.00 -0.53 35.81
C ASN A 52 20.93 -0.70 34.72
N ILE A 53 21.37 -0.60 33.47
CA ILE A 53 20.55 -0.89 32.28
C ILE A 53 20.79 -2.34 31.89
N GLN A 54 19.72 -3.08 31.62
CA GLN A 54 19.80 -4.43 31.05
C GLN A 54 19.54 -4.41 29.55
N GLU A 55 19.99 -5.44 28.85
CA GLU A 55 19.62 -5.67 27.44
C GLU A 55 18.11 -5.95 27.33
N THR A 56 17.43 -5.34 26.35
CA THR A 56 15.99 -5.58 26.13
C THR A 56 15.77 -6.79 25.23
N VAL A 57 14.57 -7.38 25.30
CA VAL A 57 14.18 -8.51 24.44
C VAL A 57 14.30 -8.12 22.95
N LEU A 58 13.89 -6.91 22.59
CA LEU A 58 13.97 -6.43 21.21
C LEU A 58 15.41 -6.10 20.78
N ASP A 59 16.25 -5.57 21.66
CA ASP A 59 17.69 -5.35 21.35
C ASP A 59 18.41 -6.67 21.10
N TYR A 60 18.12 -7.69 21.91
CA TYR A 60 18.63 -9.05 21.73
C TYR A 60 18.19 -9.64 20.38
N VAL A 61 16.97 -9.38 19.92
CA VAL A 61 16.53 -9.77 18.56
C VAL A 61 17.30 -9.01 17.48
N LYS A 62 17.48 -7.69 17.66
CA LYS A 62 18.21 -6.83 16.73
C LYS A 62 19.67 -7.28 16.57
N SER A 63 20.33 -7.71 17.65
CA SER A 63 21.71 -8.20 17.65
C SER A 63 21.89 -9.63 17.12
N GLY A 64 20.79 -10.34 16.81
CA GLY A 64 20.83 -11.71 16.29
C GLY A 64 20.81 -12.81 17.36
N GLY A 65 20.43 -12.45 18.59
CA GLY A 65 20.34 -13.33 19.77
C GLY A 65 19.42 -14.54 19.60
N LEU A 66 18.48 -14.53 18.64
CA LEU A 66 17.66 -15.69 18.26
C LEU A 66 18.45 -17.00 18.03
N LYS A 67 19.77 -16.92 17.77
CA LYS A 67 20.66 -18.08 17.65
C LYS A 67 21.02 -18.74 19.00
N SER A 68 21.08 -18.01 20.12
CA SER A 68 21.35 -18.60 21.44
C SER A 68 20.06 -19.07 22.12
N GLY A 69 18.96 -18.33 21.96
CA GLY A 69 17.63 -18.69 22.48
C GLY A 69 17.57 -18.85 24.00
N LYS A 70 18.55 -18.33 24.74
CA LYS A 70 18.65 -18.50 26.19
C LYS A 70 17.94 -17.39 26.92
N LEU A 71 16.98 -17.76 27.75
CA LEU A 71 16.26 -16.84 28.63
C LEU A 71 17.18 -16.03 29.57
N SER A 72 18.34 -16.58 29.95
CA SER A 72 19.35 -15.89 30.77
C SER A 72 19.93 -14.64 30.13
N ASP A 73 19.84 -14.49 28.81
CA ASP A 73 20.44 -13.38 28.08
C ASP A 73 19.55 -12.11 28.18
N VAL A 74 18.27 -12.28 28.53
CA VAL A 74 17.27 -11.19 28.59
C VAL A 74 16.57 -11.07 29.95
N VAL A 75 16.95 -11.90 30.93
CA VAL A 75 16.45 -11.88 32.31
C VAL A 75 17.59 -11.52 33.25
N ALA A 76 17.45 -10.42 33.99
CA ALA A 76 18.36 -10.04 35.05
C ALA A 76 17.77 -10.34 36.44
N GLU A 77 18.62 -10.77 37.38
CA GLU A 77 18.24 -10.88 38.79
C GLU A 77 18.47 -9.54 39.51
N GLY A 78 17.43 -9.05 40.17
CA GLY A 78 17.42 -7.79 40.90
C GLY A 78 17.26 -7.94 42.41
N TYR A 79 16.77 -6.89 43.05
CA TYR A 79 16.60 -6.82 44.50
C TYR A 79 15.88 -8.05 45.09
N ARG A 80 16.52 -8.72 46.06
CA ARG A 80 16.02 -9.92 46.75
C ARG A 80 15.60 -11.07 45.81
N GLY A 81 16.30 -11.24 44.69
CA GLY A 81 16.09 -12.35 43.77
C GLY A 81 14.85 -12.19 42.88
N CYS A 82 14.30 -10.97 42.76
CA CYS A 82 13.29 -10.70 41.75
C CYS A 82 13.90 -10.81 40.35
N LEU A 83 13.09 -11.17 39.37
CA LEU A 83 13.50 -11.30 37.98
C LEU A 83 13.00 -10.10 37.20
N CYS A 84 13.85 -9.54 36.36
CA CYS A 84 13.62 -8.32 35.60
C CYS A 84 13.77 -8.62 34.10
N VAL A 85 12.83 -8.11 33.30
CA VAL A 85 12.85 -8.16 31.84
C VAL A 85 12.37 -6.82 31.30
N GLU A 86 12.97 -6.33 30.24
CA GLU A 86 12.49 -5.17 29.49
C GLU A 86 12.16 -5.59 28.05
N ALA A 87 10.94 -5.32 27.59
CA ALA A 87 10.56 -5.62 26.21
C ALA A 87 11.36 -4.76 25.22
N GLY A 88 11.57 -3.49 25.56
CA GLY A 88 12.17 -2.49 24.68
C GLY A 88 11.19 -1.94 23.64
N GLY A 89 11.72 -1.27 22.63
CA GLY A 89 10.94 -0.71 21.52
C GLY A 89 11.84 -0.23 20.39
N PRO A 90 11.27 0.20 19.26
CA PRO A 90 12.07 0.75 18.18
C PRO A 90 12.57 2.15 18.49
N GLU A 91 13.48 2.65 17.65
CA GLU A 91 13.99 4.01 17.76
C GLU A 91 12.85 5.03 17.61
N PRO A 92 12.85 6.14 18.37
CA PRO A 92 11.81 7.14 18.29
C PRO A 92 11.62 7.67 16.86
N GLY A 93 10.38 7.60 16.35
CA GLY A 93 10.02 8.08 15.02
C GLY A 93 10.11 7.05 13.89
N VAL A 94 10.54 5.81 14.18
CA VAL A 94 10.66 4.73 13.19
C VAL A 94 10.04 3.44 13.74
N GLY A 95 9.39 2.66 12.87
CA GLY A 95 8.93 1.32 13.21
C GLY A 95 7.63 1.26 14.03
N CYS A 96 7.21 0.06 14.42
CA CYS A 96 5.95 -0.16 15.12
C CYS A 96 6.16 -0.70 16.54
N ALA A 97 6.15 0.21 17.53
CA ALA A 97 6.28 -0.16 18.96
C ALA A 97 5.21 -1.17 19.41
N GLY A 98 3.96 -1.02 18.95
CA GLY A 98 2.89 -1.95 19.28
C GLY A 98 3.17 -3.37 18.77
N ARG A 99 3.73 -3.52 17.55
CA ARG A 99 4.14 -4.84 17.05
C ARG A 99 5.36 -5.36 17.82
N GLY A 100 6.31 -4.49 18.15
CA GLY A 100 7.48 -4.85 18.95
C GLY A 100 7.11 -5.50 20.29
N ILE A 101 6.13 -4.94 21.01
CA ILE A 101 5.63 -5.53 22.26
C ILE A 101 5.01 -6.91 22.03
N ILE A 102 4.19 -7.10 20.99
CA ILE A 102 3.64 -8.43 20.64
C ILE A 102 4.77 -9.45 20.44
N SER A 103 5.74 -9.11 19.59
CA SER A 103 6.84 -10.01 19.24
C SER A 103 7.76 -10.32 20.42
N ALA A 104 8.01 -9.35 21.30
CA ALA A 104 8.77 -9.56 22.53
C ALA A 104 8.10 -10.59 23.45
N PHE A 105 6.77 -10.53 23.58
CA PHE A 105 6.01 -11.50 24.38
C PHE A 105 6.03 -12.90 23.77
N ASP A 106 5.82 -13.00 22.46
CA ASP A 106 5.89 -14.29 21.74
C ASP A 106 7.28 -14.94 21.89
N LEU A 107 8.35 -14.11 21.83
CA LEU A 107 9.72 -14.59 22.03
C LEU A 107 9.97 -15.05 23.46
N LEU A 108 9.58 -14.27 24.47
CA LEU A 108 9.70 -14.66 25.88
C LEU A 108 9.01 -15.99 26.18
N GLU A 109 7.82 -16.21 25.62
CA GLU A 109 7.13 -17.49 25.72
C GLU A 109 7.92 -18.63 25.06
N SER A 110 8.44 -18.41 23.86
CA SER A 110 9.23 -19.43 23.14
C SER A 110 10.54 -19.79 23.88
N MET A 111 11.12 -18.84 24.61
CA MET A 111 12.33 -19.03 25.44
C MET A 111 12.02 -19.69 26.79
N GLY A 112 10.74 -19.95 27.08
CA GLY A 112 10.30 -20.63 28.30
C GLY A 112 10.21 -19.73 29.52
N ALA A 113 9.81 -18.46 29.36
CA ALA A 113 9.60 -17.53 30.47
C ALA A 113 8.58 -18.06 31.52
N ASP A 114 7.65 -18.91 31.10
CA ASP A 114 6.73 -19.64 31.96
C ASP A 114 7.43 -20.60 32.94
N ARG A 115 8.64 -21.07 32.61
CA ARG A 115 9.44 -22.00 33.44
C ARG A 115 10.22 -21.32 34.56
N LEU A 116 10.21 -19.98 34.64
CA LEU A 116 10.89 -19.22 35.69
C LEU A 116 10.26 -19.42 37.09
N ASN A 117 9.10 -20.09 37.18
CA ASN A 117 8.42 -20.40 38.44
C ASN A 117 8.19 -19.16 39.34
N ALA A 118 7.88 -18.00 38.75
CA ALA A 118 7.52 -16.80 39.49
C ALA A 118 6.14 -16.97 40.15
N ASP A 119 6.02 -16.56 41.41
CA ASP A 119 4.75 -16.55 42.15
C ASP A 119 3.84 -15.42 41.64
N VAL A 120 4.45 -14.30 41.21
CA VAL A 120 3.78 -13.14 40.62
C VAL A 120 4.52 -12.69 39.36
N THR A 121 3.78 -12.44 38.27
CA THR A 121 4.30 -11.73 37.10
C THR A 121 3.64 -10.35 37.03
N LEU A 122 4.47 -9.29 37.03
CA LEU A 122 4.03 -7.90 36.99
C LEU A 122 4.40 -7.29 35.63
N TYR A 123 3.40 -6.89 34.87
CA TYR A 123 3.54 -6.18 33.60
C TYR A 123 3.41 -4.69 33.82
N ASP A 124 4.44 -3.93 33.50
CA ASP A 124 4.45 -2.49 33.62
C ASP A 124 4.21 -1.82 32.27
N VAL A 125 2.98 -1.36 32.00
CA VAL A 125 2.52 -1.05 30.65
C VAL A 125 2.15 0.41 30.46
N LEU A 126 2.56 0.99 29.33
CA LEU A 126 2.16 2.34 28.96
C LEU A 126 0.66 2.40 28.64
N GLY A 127 -0.10 3.18 29.41
CA GLY A 127 -1.56 3.30 29.28
C GLY A 127 -2.04 4.54 28.54
N ASP A 128 -1.13 5.42 28.13
CA ASP A 128 -1.45 6.64 27.34
C ASP A 128 -1.78 6.29 25.87
N VAL A 129 -1.18 5.22 25.35
CA VAL A 129 -1.36 4.75 23.96
C VAL A 129 -1.84 3.30 23.98
N VAL A 130 -3.16 3.09 24.03
CA VAL A 130 -3.78 1.76 24.06
C VAL A 130 -4.09 1.22 22.66
N CYS A 131 -3.10 1.24 21.76
CA CYS A 131 -3.23 0.59 20.45
C CYS A 131 -3.20 -0.94 20.61
N GLY A 132 -3.52 -1.68 19.54
CA GLY A 132 -3.66 -3.15 19.60
C GLY A 132 -2.45 -3.90 20.19
N GLY A 133 -1.24 -3.35 20.09
CA GLY A 133 -0.01 -3.91 20.67
C GLY A 133 0.13 -3.68 22.18
N PHE A 134 -0.04 -2.45 22.66
CA PHE A 134 0.01 -2.15 24.10
C PHE A 134 -1.17 -2.71 24.90
N ALA A 135 -2.22 -3.18 24.20
CA ALA A 135 -3.32 -3.92 24.78
C ALA A 135 -3.01 -5.42 24.98
N VAL A 136 -1.87 -5.96 24.52
CA VAL A 136 -1.51 -7.37 24.71
C VAL A 136 -1.54 -7.79 26.18
N PRO A 137 -0.92 -7.06 27.13
CA PRO A 137 -0.98 -7.45 28.54
C PRO A 137 -2.39 -7.38 29.13
N MET A 138 -3.33 -6.65 28.51
CA MET A 138 -4.74 -6.66 28.92
C MET A 138 -5.45 -7.97 28.56
N ARG A 139 -4.94 -8.80 27.64
CA ARG A 139 -5.61 -10.04 27.24
C ARG A 139 -5.61 -11.06 28.38
N THR A 140 -6.64 -11.91 28.44
CA THR A 140 -6.84 -12.91 29.51
C THR A 140 -5.66 -13.89 29.66
N LYS A 141 -4.89 -14.09 28.58
CA LYS A 141 -3.67 -14.90 28.61
C LYS A 141 -2.56 -14.29 29.47
N TYR A 142 -2.48 -12.96 29.56
CA TYR A 142 -1.33 -12.26 30.14
C TYR A 142 -1.60 -11.63 31.49
N ALA A 143 -2.80 -11.12 31.79
CA ALA A 143 -3.10 -10.56 33.11
C ALA A 143 -4.41 -11.09 33.68
N ASP A 144 -4.36 -11.54 34.94
CA ASP A 144 -5.54 -11.93 35.72
C ASP A 144 -6.17 -10.73 36.44
N THR A 145 -5.37 -9.69 36.69
CA THR A 145 -5.81 -8.48 37.39
C THR A 145 -5.09 -7.25 36.86
N ILE A 146 -5.83 -6.16 36.65
CA ILE A 146 -5.36 -4.89 36.10
C ILE A 146 -5.48 -3.80 37.16
N PHE A 147 -4.39 -3.10 37.46
CA PHE A 147 -4.38 -1.91 38.30
C PHE A 147 -4.04 -0.67 37.47
N ILE A 148 -4.64 0.46 37.82
CA ILE A 148 -4.48 1.71 37.08
C ILE A 148 -3.89 2.77 38.00
N VAL A 149 -2.72 3.28 37.66
CA VAL A 149 -2.06 4.39 38.34
C VAL A 149 -2.59 5.70 37.77
N THR A 150 -3.13 6.57 38.62
CA THR A 150 -3.66 7.88 38.23
C THR A 150 -3.33 8.96 39.27
N SER A 151 -3.41 10.23 38.88
CA SER A 151 -3.47 11.40 39.77
C SER A 151 -4.83 12.12 39.66
N GLY A 152 -4.99 13.23 40.37
CA GLY A 152 -6.16 14.12 40.23
C GLY A 152 -6.10 15.07 39.04
N GLU A 153 -5.08 14.95 38.18
CA GLU A 153 -5.04 15.67 36.91
C GLU A 153 -6.05 15.09 35.92
N PHE A 154 -6.78 15.97 35.23
CA PHE A 154 -7.80 15.54 34.27
C PHE A 154 -7.24 14.58 33.21
N MET A 155 -6.07 14.86 32.63
CA MET A 155 -5.48 13.99 31.60
C MET A 155 -5.07 12.61 32.14
N SER A 156 -4.70 12.50 33.42
CA SER A 156 -4.43 11.21 34.04
C SER A 156 -5.70 10.40 34.23
N ILE A 157 -6.77 11.05 34.69
CA ILE A 157 -8.09 10.42 34.83
C ILE A 157 -8.66 10.04 33.45
N TYR A 158 -8.44 10.88 32.44
CA TYR A 158 -8.81 10.61 31.05
C TYR A 158 -8.11 9.35 30.52
N ALA A 159 -6.80 9.23 30.74
CA ALA A 159 -6.05 8.01 30.40
C ALA A 159 -6.57 6.79 31.18
N ALA A 160 -6.85 6.92 32.48
CA ALA A 160 -7.46 5.86 33.29
C ALA A 160 -8.80 5.40 32.72
N ASN A 161 -9.65 6.32 32.28
CA ASN A 161 -10.91 6.03 31.62
C ASN A 161 -10.73 5.28 30.28
N ASN A 162 -9.74 5.69 29.47
CA ASN A 162 -9.39 4.99 28.22
C ASN A 162 -8.84 3.58 28.46
N ILE A 163 -8.08 3.37 29.54
CA ILE A 163 -7.63 2.03 29.95
C ILE A 163 -8.81 1.14 30.32
N LEU A 164 -9.81 1.67 31.05
CA LEU A 164 -11.05 0.94 31.35
C LEU A 164 -11.82 0.59 30.08
N LYS A 165 -11.94 1.53 29.13
CA LYS A 165 -12.54 1.29 27.81
C LYS A 165 -11.78 0.23 27.01
N GLY A 166 -10.45 0.25 27.07
CA GLY A 166 -9.59 -0.79 26.49
C GLY A 166 -9.82 -2.15 27.12
N ALA A 167 -9.82 -2.24 28.45
CA ALA A 167 -10.05 -3.47 29.20
C ALA A 167 -11.43 -4.09 28.95
N ALA A 168 -12.46 -3.26 28.73
CA ALA A 168 -13.80 -3.71 28.35
C ALA A 168 -13.80 -4.52 27.04
N ASN A 169 -12.94 -4.18 26.07
CA ASN A 169 -12.80 -4.94 24.82
C ASN A 169 -12.15 -6.34 25.02
N TYR A 170 -11.50 -6.59 26.15
CA TYR A 170 -10.74 -7.82 26.42
C TYR A 170 -11.31 -8.68 27.55
N GLY A 171 -12.61 -8.55 27.88
CA GLY A 171 -13.28 -9.39 28.89
C GLY A 171 -13.73 -8.62 30.13
N GLY A 172 -13.24 -7.40 30.34
CA GLY A 172 -13.83 -6.40 31.25
C GLY A 172 -13.77 -6.68 32.75
N ASP A 173 -13.89 -7.91 33.24
CA ASP A 173 -14.10 -8.28 34.65
C ASP A 173 -12.84 -8.44 35.51
N ARG A 174 -11.75 -7.75 35.14
CA ARG A 174 -10.40 -7.96 35.71
C ARG A 174 -9.78 -6.73 36.36
N ILE A 175 -10.54 -5.66 36.61
CA ILE A 175 -9.98 -4.45 37.25
C ILE A 175 -9.87 -4.67 38.75
N GLY A 176 -8.65 -4.58 39.30
CA GLY A 176 -8.37 -4.75 40.72
C GLY A 176 -8.43 -3.46 41.55
N GLY A 177 -8.24 -2.29 40.92
CA GLY A 177 -8.33 -1.01 41.63
C GLY A 177 -7.53 0.13 40.99
N LEU A 178 -7.76 1.33 41.52
CA LEU A 178 -6.98 2.53 41.22
C LEU A 178 -5.88 2.71 42.27
N ILE A 179 -4.67 3.05 41.81
CA ILE A 179 -3.56 3.48 42.65
C ILE A 179 -3.44 4.99 42.46
N PHE A 180 -3.80 5.75 43.50
CA PHE A 180 -3.73 7.20 43.45
C PHE A 180 -2.31 7.66 43.79
N ASN A 181 -1.59 8.17 42.79
CA ASN A 181 -0.28 8.80 42.97
C ASN A 181 -0.48 10.32 43.04
N SER A 182 -0.46 10.87 44.26
CA SER A 182 -0.78 12.27 44.53
C SER A 182 0.41 13.19 44.25
N ARG A 183 0.14 14.37 43.66
CA ARG A 183 1.15 15.43 43.50
C ARG A 183 1.23 16.40 44.69
N GLY A 184 0.40 16.19 45.71
CA GLY A 184 0.33 17.00 46.92
C GLY A 184 -0.67 18.17 46.86
N ASP A 185 -1.56 18.22 45.86
CA ASP A 185 -2.67 19.18 45.82
C ASP A 185 -3.93 18.57 46.47
N PRO A 186 -4.45 19.16 47.56
CA PRO A 186 -5.65 18.68 48.26
C PRO A 186 -6.91 18.58 47.38
N SER A 187 -6.97 19.32 46.26
CA SER A 187 -8.09 19.25 45.31
C SER A 187 -8.08 17.99 44.44
N GLU A 188 -6.98 17.22 44.43
CA GLU A 188 -6.85 15.98 43.66
C GLU A 188 -7.68 14.84 44.25
N ASP A 189 -7.73 14.73 45.58
CA ASP A 189 -8.44 13.65 46.29
C ASP A 189 -9.91 13.59 45.85
N GLY A 190 -10.58 14.74 45.82
CA GLY A 190 -12.00 14.83 45.45
C GLY A 190 -12.28 14.41 44.01
N ARG A 191 -11.35 14.67 43.07
CA ARG A 191 -11.52 14.29 41.65
C ARG A 191 -11.34 12.79 41.44
N VAL A 192 -10.31 12.20 42.05
CA VAL A 192 -10.07 10.76 41.94
C VAL A 192 -11.18 9.97 42.64
N ASP A 193 -11.68 10.44 43.77
CA ASP A 193 -12.78 9.80 44.48
C ASP A 193 -14.10 9.92 43.72
N ALA A 194 -14.37 11.07 43.10
CA ALA A 194 -15.52 11.24 42.21
C ALA A 194 -15.45 10.28 41.00
N PHE A 195 -14.29 10.18 40.36
CA PHE A 195 -14.08 9.23 39.26
C PHE A 195 -14.27 7.78 39.72
N SER A 196 -13.60 7.39 40.82
CA SER A 196 -13.68 6.07 41.45
C SER A 196 -15.13 5.65 41.72
N ALA A 197 -15.93 6.54 42.29
CA ALA A 197 -17.34 6.31 42.56
C ALA A 197 -18.16 6.14 41.27
N ALA A 198 -17.91 6.99 40.26
CA ALA A 198 -18.64 6.94 38.99
C ALA A 198 -18.38 5.67 38.19
N VAL A 199 -17.13 5.16 38.18
CA VAL A 199 -16.79 3.90 37.50
C VAL A 199 -16.93 2.65 38.39
N GLY A 200 -17.17 2.81 39.69
CA GLY A 200 -17.32 1.70 40.64
C GLY A 200 -16.02 0.92 40.94
N ILE A 201 -14.85 1.52 40.67
CA ILE A 201 -13.53 0.92 40.90
C ILE A 201 -12.88 1.59 42.11
N PRO A 202 -12.44 0.83 43.14
CA PRO A 202 -11.97 1.41 44.40
C PRO A 202 -10.54 1.94 44.28
N VAL A 203 -10.23 3.00 45.04
CA VAL A 203 -8.85 3.43 45.26
C VAL A 203 -8.21 2.52 46.30
N ILE A 204 -7.28 1.65 45.87
CA ILE A 204 -6.66 0.64 46.73
C ILE A 204 -5.39 1.14 47.41
N ALA A 205 -4.79 2.23 46.95
CA ALA A 205 -3.65 2.85 47.60
C ALA A 205 -3.58 4.34 47.25
N ARG A 206 -3.04 5.12 48.19
CA ARG A 206 -2.73 6.54 48.00
C ARG A 206 -1.25 6.72 48.32
N ILE A 207 -0.46 7.07 47.31
CA ILE A 207 0.98 7.32 47.44
C ILE A 207 1.18 8.83 47.42
N GLY A 208 1.72 9.36 48.51
CA GLY A 208 1.98 10.79 48.65
C GLY A 208 3.29 11.21 47.98
N ARG A 209 3.35 12.47 47.54
CA ARG A 209 4.59 13.07 47.06
C ARG A 209 5.63 13.12 48.18
N SER A 210 6.87 12.74 47.87
CA SER A 210 7.98 12.77 48.82
C SER A 210 9.32 12.94 48.10
N ASP A 211 10.26 13.66 48.72
CA ASP A 211 11.60 13.87 48.15
C ASP A 211 12.46 12.61 48.18
N ILE A 212 12.12 11.65 49.04
CA ILE A 212 12.86 10.38 49.16
C ILE A 212 12.80 9.53 47.89
N PHE A 213 11.82 9.76 47.00
CA PHE A 213 11.79 9.11 45.69
C PHE A 213 12.98 9.54 44.82
N MET A 214 13.29 10.84 44.79
CA MET A 214 14.44 11.37 44.05
C MET A 214 15.75 10.91 44.68
N GLU A 215 15.84 10.87 46.01
CA GLU A 215 17.03 10.36 46.71
C GLU A 215 17.25 8.87 46.46
N ALA A 216 16.19 8.05 46.46
CA ALA A 216 16.29 6.63 46.14
C ALA A 216 16.73 6.40 44.68
N GLU A 217 16.22 7.22 43.75
CA GLU A 217 16.60 7.18 42.34
C GLU A 217 18.08 7.52 42.14
N LYS A 218 18.63 8.52 42.85
CA LYS A 218 20.08 8.83 42.83
C LYS A 218 20.94 7.66 43.31
N LEU A 219 20.42 6.86 44.23
CA LEU A 219 21.08 5.65 44.72
C LEU A 219 20.90 4.45 43.78
N GLY A 220 20.09 4.58 42.73
CA GLY A 220 19.74 3.49 41.84
C GLY A 220 18.87 2.42 42.50
N GLN A 221 18.14 2.77 43.57
CA GLN A 221 17.39 1.84 44.42
C GLN A 221 15.90 2.19 44.47
N THR A 222 15.07 1.23 44.86
CA THR A 222 13.67 1.50 45.23
C THR A 222 13.60 2.18 46.61
N VAL A 223 12.51 2.87 46.92
CA VAL A 223 12.30 3.48 48.26
C VAL A 223 12.20 2.41 49.33
N VAL A 224 11.59 1.26 49.01
CA VAL A 224 11.51 0.09 49.90
C VAL A 224 12.92 -0.41 50.29
N GLN A 225 13.87 -0.35 49.35
CA GLN A 225 15.26 -0.75 49.59
C GLN A 225 16.09 0.34 50.29
N ALA A 226 16.04 1.58 49.81
CA ALA A 226 16.91 2.67 50.28
C ALA A 226 16.46 3.25 51.63
N PHE A 227 15.14 3.29 51.87
CA PHE A 227 14.54 3.90 53.06
C PHE A 227 13.47 2.97 53.67
N PRO A 228 13.85 1.79 54.17
CA PRO A 228 12.91 0.74 54.60
C PRO A 228 12.01 1.15 55.78
N GLU A 229 12.48 2.08 56.63
CA GLU A 229 11.74 2.61 57.79
C GLU A 229 10.85 3.82 57.44
N SER A 230 10.83 4.23 56.17
CA SER A 230 10.01 5.37 55.74
C SER A 230 8.53 5.00 55.68
N ARG A 231 7.67 5.99 55.95
CA ARG A 231 6.21 5.85 55.77
C ARG A 231 5.84 5.38 54.36
N THR A 232 6.53 5.91 53.34
CA THR A 232 6.30 5.53 51.94
C THR A 232 6.64 4.06 51.68
N ALA A 233 7.71 3.51 52.27
CA ALA A 233 8.00 2.09 52.18
C ALA A 233 6.89 1.24 52.84
N GLU A 234 6.36 1.68 53.98
CA GLU A 234 5.20 1.04 54.61
C GLU A 234 3.94 1.09 53.73
N ASP A 235 3.70 2.21 53.04
CA ASP A 235 2.58 2.36 52.09
C ASP A 235 2.71 1.38 50.91
N PHE A 236 3.92 1.13 50.41
CA PHE A 236 4.16 0.10 49.38
C PHE A 236 4.00 -1.34 49.90
N ARG A 237 4.38 -1.62 51.15
CA ARG A 237 4.10 -2.93 51.78
C ARG A 237 2.61 -3.18 51.93
N LYS A 238 1.84 -2.15 52.31
CA LYS A 238 0.37 -2.20 52.35
C LYS A 238 -0.23 -2.36 50.95
N LEU A 239 0.32 -1.68 49.94
CA LEU A 239 -0.10 -1.87 48.55
C LEU A 239 0.15 -3.30 48.08
N ALA A 240 1.31 -3.89 48.39
CA ALA A 240 1.64 -5.27 48.06
C ALA A 240 0.60 -6.25 48.62
N ASP A 241 0.24 -6.12 49.90
CA ASP A 241 -0.81 -6.92 50.52
C ASP A 241 -2.18 -6.75 49.84
N ARG A 242 -2.59 -5.50 49.58
CA ARG A 242 -3.87 -5.20 48.91
C ARG A 242 -3.94 -5.75 47.50
N VAL A 243 -2.87 -5.65 46.73
CA VAL A 243 -2.78 -6.16 45.35
C VAL A 243 -2.95 -7.68 45.32
N MET A 244 -2.39 -8.38 46.32
CA MET A 244 -2.52 -9.84 46.46
C MET A 244 -3.93 -10.28 46.88
N HIS A 245 -4.72 -9.40 47.48
CA HIS A 245 -6.08 -9.73 47.96
C HIS A 245 -7.20 -8.99 47.22
N ALA A 246 -6.88 -8.18 46.20
CA ALA A 246 -7.84 -7.36 45.48
C ALA A 246 -8.93 -8.19 44.79
N GLU A 247 -10.18 -7.77 44.96
CA GLU A 247 -11.33 -8.27 44.21
C GLU A 247 -11.33 -7.72 42.78
N ARG A 248 -11.71 -8.57 41.82
CA ARG A 248 -11.77 -8.20 40.41
C ARG A 248 -13.14 -7.62 40.09
N ARG A 249 -13.18 -6.53 39.33
CA ARG A 249 -14.39 -5.78 39.00
C ARG A 249 -14.51 -5.55 37.50
N PRO A 250 -15.76 -5.40 36.99
CA PRO A 250 -16.00 -5.03 35.60
C PRO A 250 -15.49 -3.62 35.30
N ALA A 251 -14.83 -3.47 34.15
CA ALA A 251 -14.34 -2.22 33.60
C ALA A 251 -15.52 -1.38 33.12
N ARG A 252 -16.05 -0.54 34.01
CA ARG A 252 -16.98 0.52 33.66
C ARG A 252 -16.19 1.78 33.34
N PHE A 253 -16.64 2.55 32.37
CA PHE A 253 -16.01 3.79 31.93
C PHE A 253 -17.10 4.83 31.64
N LEU A 254 -16.70 6.09 31.55
CA LEU A 254 -17.57 7.22 31.22
C LEU A 254 -17.35 7.64 29.77
N GLU A 255 -18.39 8.15 29.10
CA GLU A 255 -18.20 8.82 27.82
C GLU A 255 -17.52 10.19 28.02
N ASP A 256 -16.82 10.70 27.00
CA ASP A 256 -15.99 11.92 27.10
C ASP A 256 -16.75 13.10 27.72
N GLY A 257 -18.02 13.28 27.34
CA GLY A 257 -18.86 14.36 27.87
C GLY A 257 -19.26 14.19 29.34
N GLU A 258 -19.45 12.97 29.81
CA GLU A 258 -19.76 12.66 31.21
C GLU A 258 -18.54 12.86 32.09
N LEU A 259 -17.37 12.43 31.60
CA LEU A 259 -16.10 12.54 32.30
C LEU A 259 -15.69 14.01 32.48
N GLU A 260 -15.76 14.82 31.43
CA GLU A 260 -15.48 16.26 31.52
C GLU A 260 -16.45 16.98 32.45
N LYS A 261 -17.75 16.63 32.42
CA LYS A 261 -18.73 17.21 33.32
C LYS A 261 -18.43 16.86 34.78
N LEU A 262 -18.05 15.60 35.04
CA LEU A 262 -17.74 15.12 36.38
C LEU A 262 -16.48 15.77 36.97
N ILE A 263 -15.40 15.85 36.19
CA ILE A 263 -14.09 16.26 36.70
C ILE A 263 -13.82 17.75 36.52
N LEU A 264 -14.27 18.35 35.42
CA LEU A 264 -14.03 19.76 35.08
C LEU A 264 -15.27 20.64 35.26
N GLY A 265 -16.45 20.07 35.53
CA GLY A 265 -17.69 20.83 35.68
C GLY A 265 -18.22 21.43 34.38
N ARG A 266 -17.68 21.04 33.22
CA ARG A 266 -18.07 21.56 31.90
C ARG A 266 -18.54 20.43 30.99
N VAL A 267 -19.51 20.70 30.14
CA VAL A 267 -19.87 19.80 29.05
C VAL A 267 -19.04 20.21 27.84
N PRO A 268 -18.27 19.30 27.22
CA PRO A 268 -17.51 19.62 26.02
C PRO A 268 -18.47 19.99 24.91
N VAL A 269 -18.36 21.22 24.42
CA VAL A 269 -18.99 21.62 23.18
C VAL A 269 -18.10 21.04 22.09
N ARG A 270 -18.62 20.07 21.32
CA ARG A 270 -17.93 19.61 20.12
C ARG A 270 -17.59 20.84 19.29
N ALA A 271 -16.29 21.03 19.03
CA ALA A 271 -15.86 22.06 18.09
C ALA A 271 -16.71 21.88 16.83
N ALA A 272 -17.35 22.96 16.38
CA ALA A 272 -18.05 22.91 15.11
C ALA A 272 -17.05 22.33 14.10
N PRO A 273 -17.45 21.36 13.27
CA PRO A 273 -16.58 20.91 12.19
C PRO A 273 -16.12 22.18 11.46
N ALA A 274 -14.89 22.19 10.96
CA ALA A 274 -14.23 23.35 10.34
C ALA A 274 -14.96 23.96 9.11
N THR A 275 -16.23 23.66 8.92
CA THR A 275 -17.23 24.26 8.02
C THR A 275 -17.33 25.80 8.08
N GLN A 276 -16.81 26.48 9.11
CA GLN A 276 -16.80 27.95 9.23
C GLN A 276 -15.42 28.62 9.18
N ILE A 277 -14.32 27.87 9.04
CA ILE A 277 -13.12 28.46 8.44
C ILE A 277 -13.53 28.75 6.99
N GLY A 278 -13.47 30.03 6.61
CA GLY A 278 -14.20 30.59 5.47
C GLY A 278 -14.30 29.66 4.25
N ARG A 279 -15.45 29.73 3.58
CA ARG A 279 -15.72 29.22 2.24
C ARG A 279 -14.83 29.91 1.19
N ASP A 280 -13.53 29.76 1.38
CA ASP A 280 -12.41 30.08 0.49
C ASP A 280 -11.22 29.12 0.73
N ILE A 281 -11.38 28.07 1.57
CA ILE A 281 -10.88 26.76 1.16
C ILE A 281 -11.84 26.37 0.04
N GLY A 282 -11.43 26.58 -1.21
CA GLY A 282 -12.31 26.51 -2.38
C GLY A 282 -13.27 25.33 -2.32
N LYS A 283 -14.46 25.48 -2.92
CA LYS A 283 -15.28 24.34 -3.36
C LYS A 283 -14.57 23.51 -4.45
N ASP A 284 -13.26 23.42 -4.37
CA ASP A 284 -12.47 22.52 -5.14
C ASP A 284 -12.68 21.16 -4.49
N THR A 285 -13.49 20.35 -5.16
CA THR A 285 -13.11 18.97 -5.49
C THR A 285 -11.70 18.66 -4.98
N PRO A 286 -11.48 17.69 -4.07
CA PRO A 286 -10.20 17.46 -3.40
C PRO A 286 -9.07 17.78 -4.36
N VAL A 287 -8.28 18.83 -4.07
CA VAL A 287 -7.36 19.50 -5.01
C VAL A 287 -6.84 18.44 -5.95
N ARG A 288 -7.43 18.41 -7.14
CA ARG A 288 -7.27 17.27 -8.04
C ARG A 288 -5.79 17.34 -8.39
N ALA A 289 -4.96 16.48 -7.79
CA ALA A 289 -3.62 16.33 -8.32
C ALA A 289 -3.89 16.03 -9.80
N PRO A 290 -3.34 16.83 -10.73
CA PRO A 290 -3.81 16.88 -12.13
C PRO A 290 -3.80 15.52 -12.82
N PHE A 291 -3.17 14.54 -12.17
CA PHE A 291 -2.87 13.20 -12.60
C PHE A 291 -3.36 12.13 -11.60
N SER A 292 -4.57 12.26 -11.05
CA SER A 292 -5.16 11.24 -10.15
C SER A 292 -6.07 10.23 -10.89
N SER A 293 -5.96 8.96 -10.52
CA SER A 293 -6.88 7.90 -10.94
C SER A 293 -8.29 8.11 -10.39
N ARG A 294 -9.31 7.64 -11.12
CA ARG A 294 -10.72 7.79 -10.71
C ARG A 294 -11.04 7.09 -9.38
N PRO A 295 -10.69 5.81 -9.17
CA PRO A 295 -11.00 5.12 -7.92
C PRO A 295 -10.38 5.79 -6.69
N ALA A 296 -9.17 6.34 -6.82
CA ALA A 296 -8.54 7.13 -5.75
C ALA A 296 -9.33 8.40 -5.39
N VAL A 297 -9.94 9.06 -6.39
CA VAL A 297 -10.71 10.30 -6.18
C VAL A 297 -12.14 10.05 -5.69
N TYR A 298 -12.78 8.97 -6.14
CA TYR A 298 -14.21 8.73 -5.91
C TYR A 298 -14.52 7.66 -4.86
N GLY A 299 -13.51 7.11 -4.17
CA GLY A 299 -13.69 6.12 -3.11
C GLY A 299 -14.28 4.79 -3.61
N GLY A 300 -14.08 4.48 -4.89
CA GLY A 300 -14.49 3.20 -5.49
C GLY A 300 -13.61 2.04 -5.05
N MET A 301 -14.00 0.82 -5.39
CA MET A 301 -13.14 -0.35 -5.19
C MET A 301 -11.85 -0.19 -6.02
N LEU A 302 -10.69 -0.27 -5.37
CA LEU A 302 -9.40 -0.18 -6.05
C LEU A 302 -9.15 -1.45 -6.88
N CYS A 303 -8.75 -1.26 -8.13
CA CYS A 303 -8.38 -2.33 -9.04
C CYS A 303 -6.85 -2.44 -9.09
N GLY A 304 -6.27 -3.20 -8.16
CA GLY A 304 -4.82 -3.25 -7.93
C GLY A 304 -4.32 -2.14 -7.02
N CYS A 305 -2.99 -1.93 -6.98
CA CYS A 305 -2.34 -0.98 -6.08
C CYS A 305 -1.31 -0.09 -6.81
N ALA A 306 -1.10 1.13 -6.32
CA ALA A 306 -0.17 2.07 -6.92
C ALA A 306 1.27 1.53 -6.95
N PHE A 307 1.71 0.84 -5.90
CA PHE A 307 3.01 0.15 -5.86
C PHE A 307 3.25 -0.77 -7.07
N SER A 308 2.28 -1.64 -7.42
CA SER A 308 2.42 -2.54 -8.57
C SER A 308 2.32 -1.78 -9.90
N GLY A 309 1.53 -0.70 -9.95
CA GLY A 309 1.44 0.20 -11.09
C GLY A 309 2.77 0.84 -11.43
N ALA A 310 3.38 1.51 -10.44
CA ALA A 310 4.68 2.16 -10.57
C ALA A 310 5.77 1.14 -10.93
N ALA A 311 5.77 -0.02 -10.28
CA ALA A 311 6.74 -1.07 -10.56
C ALA A 311 6.62 -1.61 -11.99
N SER A 312 5.41 -1.74 -12.55
CA SER A 312 5.22 -2.18 -13.94
C SER A 312 5.80 -1.18 -14.96
N VAL A 313 5.84 0.11 -14.61
CA VAL A 313 6.50 1.13 -15.43
C VAL A 313 8.01 1.02 -15.27
N CYS A 314 8.51 1.05 -14.03
CA CYS A 314 9.95 1.06 -13.76
C CYS A 314 10.66 -0.18 -14.31
N THR A 315 10.11 -1.38 -14.07
CA THR A 315 10.69 -2.64 -14.55
C THR A 315 10.62 -2.79 -16.06
N SER A 316 9.76 -2.02 -16.75
CA SER A 316 9.71 -2.01 -18.22
C SER A 316 10.80 -1.14 -18.86
N ILE A 317 11.53 -0.33 -18.09
CA ILE A 317 12.53 0.61 -18.60
C ILE A 317 13.92 -0.03 -18.62
N GLU A 318 14.54 -0.11 -19.79
CA GLU A 318 15.88 -0.68 -19.93
C GLU A 318 16.94 0.24 -19.29
N GLY A 319 17.79 -0.33 -18.43
CA GLY A 319 18.84 0.40 -17.71
C GLY A 319 18.35 1.15 -16.45
N LEU A 320 17.08 1.00 -16.05
CA LEU A 320 16.56 1.48 -14.78
C LEU A 320 16.51 0.34 -13.77
N SER A 321 17.37 0.39 -12.75
CA SER A 321 17.30 -0.57 -11.66
C SER A 321 16.18 -0.22 -10.70
N THR A 322 15.43 -1.21 -10.24
CA THR A 322 14.28 -1.00 -9.36
C THR A 322 14.51 -1.61 -7.97
N VAL A 323 14.28 -0.83 -6.92
CA VAL A 323 14.25 -1.29 -5.53
C VAL A 323 12.80 -1.26 -5.06
N LEU A 324 12.26 -2.44 -4.83
CA LEU A 324 10.92 -2.68 -4.29
C LEU A 324 11.01 -2.68 -2.75
N HIS A 325 10.77 -1.53 -2.14
CA HIS A 325 10.76 -1.38 -0.69
C HIS A 325 9.45 -1.93 -0.11
N ALA A 326 9.43 -3.25 0.11
CA ALA A 326 8.21 -4.00 0.36
C ALA A 326 8.48 -5.36 1.02
N PRO A 327 7.44 -6.04 1.54
CA PRO A 327 7.49 -7.46 1.83
C PRO A 327 7.67 -8.30 0.56
N ALA A 328 8.21 -9.51 0.74
CA ALA A 328 8.45 -10.45 -0.37
C ALA A 328 7.18 -10.79 -1.16
N SER A 329 6.02 -10.85 -0.51
CA SER A 329 4.74 -11.16 -1.17
C SER A 329 4.31 -10.09 -2.17
N CYS A 330 4.43 -8.80 -1.81
CA CYS A 330 4.11 -7.69 -2.69
C CYS A 330 5.04 -7.69 -3.92
N ALA A 331 6.34 -7.85 -3.70
CA ALA A 331 7.30 -7.95 -4.80
C ALA A 331 7.04 -9.17 -5.69
N HIS A 332 6.71 -10.33 -5.11
CA HIS A 332 6.35 -11.53 -5.85
C HIS A 332 5.15 -11.31 -6.77
N PHE A 333 4.05 -10.76 -6.26
CA PHE A 333 2.86 -10.51 -7.08
C PHE A 333 3.15 -9.50 -8.20
N THR A 334 3.90 -8.44 -7.92
CA THR A 334 4.32 -7.48 -8.94
C THR A 334 5.12 -8.15 -10.06
N VAL A 335 6.20 -8.86 -9.75
CA VAL A 335 7.05 -9.53 -10.76
C VAL A 335 6.30 -10.68 -11.46
N GLN A 336 5.34 -11.30 -10.78
CA GLN A 336 4.46 -12.30 -11.38
C GLN A 336 3.57 -11.69 -12.48
N LEU A 337 3.12 -10.44 -12.32
CA LEU A 337 2.35 -9.75 -13.36
C LEU A 337 3.21 -9.58 -14.63
N ASP A 338 4.45 -9.12 -14.49
CA ASP A 338 5.39 -8.91 -15.60
C ASP A 338 5.66 -10.21 -16.36
N SER A 339 6.05 -11.27 -15.63
CA SER A 339 6.32 -12.59 -16.22
C SER A 339 5.05 -13.24 -16.82
N SER A 340 3.87 -12.93 -16.29
CA SER A 340 2.60 -13.37 -16.89
C SER A 340 2.31 -12.66 -18.21
N CYS A 341 2.70 -11.38 -18.34
CA CYS A 341 2.64 -10.65 -19.59
C CYS A 341 3.53 -11.32 -20.65
N VAL A 342 4.80 -11.58 -20.33
CA VAL A 342 5.76 -12.27 -21.22
C VAL A 342 5.23 -13.62 -21.69
N ARG A 343 4.77 -14.47 -20.77
CA ARG A 343 4.24 -15.80 -21.11
C ARG A 343 3.02 -15.73 -22.02
N ARG A 344 2.14 -14.76 -21.82
CA ARG A 344 0.96 -14.55 -22.68
C ARG A 344 1.37 -14.05 -24.06
N SER A 345 2.30 -13.09 -24.15
CA SER A 345 2.85 -12.64 -25.42
C SER A 345 3.41 -13.81 -26.23
N GLY A 346 4.27 -14.63 -25.61
CA GLY A 346 4.83 -15.82 -26.26
C GLY A 346 3.78 -16.83 -26.72
N ARG A 347 2.77 -17.13 -25.90
CA ARG A 347 1.65 -18.03 -26.29
C ARG A 347 0.84 -17.51 -27.48
N CYS A 348 0.73 -16.19 -27.61
CA CYS A 348 0.00 -15.55 -28.69
C CYS A 348 0.89 -15.23 -29.91
N GLY A 349 2.19 -15.53 -29.87
CA GLY A 349 3.15 -15.18 -30.92
C GLY A 349 3.47 -13.68 -31.00
N PHE A 350 3.20 -12.92 -29.95
CA PHE A 350 3.54 -11.50 -29.85
C PHE A 350 4.94 -11.30 -29.26
N ALA A 351 5.54 -10.17 -29.61
CA ALA A 351 6.77 -9.71 -28.97
C ALA A 351 6.52 -9.39 -27.49
N SER A 352 7.40 -9.85 -26.62
CA SER A 352 7.42 -9.53 -25.19
C SER A 352 8.09 -8.18 -24.95
N VAL A 353 7.75 -7.55 -23.82
CA VAL A 353 8.56 -6.48 -23.25
C VAL A 353 9.81 -7.14 -22.67
N ARG A 354 10.97 -6.94 -23.30
CA ARG A 354 12.21 -7.67 -22.98
C ARG A 354 12.63 -7.54 -21.53
N SER A 355 12.51 -6.34 -20.97
CA SER A 355 12.84 -6.03 -19.58
C SER A 355 11.94 -6.75 -18.56
N PHE A 356 10.79 -7.30 -18.96
CA PHE A 356 9.96 -8.16 -18.10
C PHE A 356 10.42 -9.62 -18.05
N GLU A 357 11.27 -10.06 -18.97
CA GLU A 357 11.78 -11.45 -18.97
C GLU A 357 12.74 -11.69 -17.81
N ASP A 358 13.54 -10.68 -17.51
CA ASP A 358 14.49 -10.63 -16.39
C ASP A 358 14.56 -9.20 -15.84
N PRO A 359 13.56 -8.79 -15.02
CA PRO A 359 13.49 -7.42 -14.53
C PRO A 359 14.64 -7.15 -13.55
N ASP A 360 15.35 -6.03 -13.76
CA ASP A 360 16.42 -5.57 -12.87
C ASP A 360 15.85 -4.99 -11.57
N ALA A 361 15.25 -5.85 -10.75
CA ALA A 361 14.56 -5.51 -9.52
C ALA A 361 15.14 -6.25 -8.31
N VAL A 362 15.19 -5.57 -7.16
CA VAL A 362 15.46 -6.20 -5.86
C VAL A 362 14.39 -5.80 -4.86
N CYS A 363 14.10 -6.68 -3.92
CA CYS A 363 13.18 -6.39 -2.83
C CYS A 363 13.96 -6.20 -1.53
N THR A 364 13.54 -5.26 -0.69
CA THR A 364 14.11 -5.12 0.66
C THR A 364 13.67 -6.24 1.61
N LEU A 365 12.76 -7.12 1.18
CA LEU A 365 12.27 -8.30 1.89
C LEU A 365 11.79 -7.95 3.31
N MET A 366 10.96 -6.91 3.42
CA MET A 366 10.47 -6.47 4.72
C MET A 366 9.72 -7.59 5.41
N ASP A 367 10.21 -7.93 6.59
CA ASP A 367 9.68 -8.96 7.47
C ASP A 367 9.21 -8.32 8.78
N GLU A 368 8.83 -9.15 9.74
CA GLU A 368 8.40 -8.68 11.06
C GLU A 368 9.46 -7.82 11.77
N ARG A 369 10.75 -8.19 11.65
CA ARG A 369 11.83 -7.40 12.23
C ARG A 369 11.85 -6.00 11.61
N THR A 370 11.71 -5.92 10.30
CA THR A 370 11.67 -4.65 9.56
C THR A 370 10.47 -3.80 9.96
N MET A 371 9.31 -4.42 10.18
CA MET A 371 8.11 -3.72 10.68
C MET A 371 8.29 -3.14 12.09
N ILE A 372 9.06 -3.82 12.94
CA ILE A 372 9.31 -3.36 14.30
C ILE A 372 10.32 -2.23 14.30
N PHE A 373 11.47 -2.40 13.64
CA PHE A 373 12.63 -1.51 13.78
C PHE A 373 12.80 -0.49 12.64
N GLY A 374 11.99 -0.57 11.58
CA GLY A 374 12.15 0.24 10.37
C GLY A 374 12.87 -0.48 9.24
N GLY A 375 12.64 0.01 8.02
CA GLY A 375 13.19 -0.51 6.77
C GLY A 375 14.46 0.17 6.26
N SER A 376 14.94 1.22 6.95
CA SER A 376 16.02 2.09 6.48
C SER A 376 17.32 1.34 6.12
N GLU A 377 17.80 0.44 6.98
CA GLU A 377 19.05 -0.30 6.73
C GLU A 377 18.91 -1.26 5.54
N ALA A 378 17.77 -1.96 5.47
CA ALA A 378 17.47 -2.87 4.37
C ALA A 378 17.36 -2.12 3.03
N LEU A 379 16.74 -0.94 3.04
CA LEU A 379 16.65 -0.06 1.89
C LEU A 379 18.03 0.42 1.44
N LYS A 380 18.83 0.97 2.35
CA LYS A 380 20.19 1.44 2.06
C LYS A 380 21.04 0.34 1.45
N LYS A 381 21.05 -0.84 2.06
CA LYS A 381 21.78 -2.01 1.54
C LYS A 381 21.31 -2.43 0.14
N ALA A 382 20.01 -2.35 -0.14
CA ALA A 382 19.48 -2.67 -1.47
C ALA A 382 19.92 -1.64 -2.52
N ILE A 383 19.92 -0.35 -2.18
CA ILE A 383 20.42 0.74 -3.04
C ILE A 383 21.92 0.57 -3.28
N GLU A 384 22.73 0.47 -2.23
CA GLU A 384 24.19 0.28 -2.30
C GLU A 384 24.55 -0.97 -3.12
N GLY A 385 23.79 -2.07 -2.95
CA GLY A 385 23.96 -3.28 -3.75
C GLY A 385 23.75 -3.04 -5.25
N LYS A 386 22.75 -2.24 -5.64
CA LYS A 386 22.53 -1.85 -7.04
C LYS A 386 23.64 -0.92 -7.55
N ILE A 387 24.08 0.04 -6.72
CA ILE A 387 25.20 0.93 -7.07
C ILE A 387 26.48 0.12 -7.30
N ALA A 388 26.79 -0.83 -6.42
CA ALA A 388 27.95 -1.71 -6.53
C ALA A 388 27.87 -2.62 -7.77
N ALA A 389 26.67 -3.01 -8.18
CA ALA A 389 26.43 -3.74 -9.44
C ALA A 389 26.57 -2.86 -10.70
N GLY A 390 26.87 -1.56 -10.55
CA GLY A 390 27.12 -0.62 -11.65
C GLY A 390 25.91 0.22 -12.07
N SER A 391 24.78 0.12 -11.35
CA SER A 391 23.55 0.86 -11.67
C SER A 391 23.75 2.36 -11.55
N LYS A 392 23.34 3.12 -12.57
CA LYS A 392 23.45 4.60 -12.60
C LYS A 392 22.13 5.33 -12.42
N CYS A 393 21.02 4.62 -12.52
CA CYS A 393 19.68 5.14 -12.31
C CYS A 393 18.88 4.10 -11.55
N ILE A 394 18.42 4.46 -10.35
CA ILE A 394 17.73 3.55 -9.43
C ILE A 394 16.38 4.18 -9.06
N ALA A 395 15.29 3.48 -9.29
CA ALA A 395 13.96 3.85 -8.78
C ALA A 395 13.66 3.07 -7.49
N VAL A 396 13.23 3.75 -6.44
CA VAL A 396 12.83 3.16 -5.16
C VAL A 396 11.32 3.31 -5.01
N ILE A 397 10.59 2.20 -4.89
CA ILE A 397 9.12 2.20 -4.86
C ILE A 397 8.63 1.66 -3.51
N THR A 398 7.76 2.40 -2.83
CA THR A 398 7.26 2.01 -1.51
C THR A 398 5.94 1.25 -1.57
N ALA A 399 5.84 0.14 -0.83
CA ALA A 399 4.56 -0.53 -0.57
C ALA A 399 3.88 0.06 0.69
N CYS A 400 2.70 -0.45 1.06
CA CYS A 400 2.00 0.02 2.27
C CYS A 400 2.87 -0.01 3.55
N PRO A 401 3.71 -1.04 3.80
CA PRO A 401 4.38 -1.14 5.09
C PRO A 401 5.38 -0.02 5.43
N PRO A 402 6.31 0.39 4.52
CA PRO A 402 7.14 1.58 4.74
C PRO A 402 6.35 2.84 5.11
N GLY A 403 5.25 3.11 4.40
CA GLY A 403 4.37 4.26 4.69
C GLY A 403 3.68 4.16 6.06
N ILE A 404 3.25 2.96 6.47
CA ILE A 404 2.61 2.71 7.77
C ILE A 404 3.59 2.91 8.94
N ILE A 405 4.84 2.46 8.79
CA ILE A 405 5.85 2.57 9.84
C ILE A 405 6.64 3.88 9.80
N GLY A 406 6.42 4.71 8.78
CA GLY A 406 7.02 6.03 8.63
C GLY A 406 8.48 6.00 8.21
N ASP A 407 8.89 5.06 7.35
CA ASP A 407 10.27 4.99 6.87
C ASP A 407 10.67 6.27 6.12
N PRO A 408 11.86 6.86 6.39
CA PRO A 408 12.31 8.12 5.79
C PRO A 408 12.92 7.91 4.39
N VAL A 409 12.16 7.28 3.48
CA VAL A 409 12.62 6.82 2.16
C VAL A 409 13.22 7.95 1.31
N SER A 410 12.53 9.10 1.23
CA SER A 410 13.00 10.25 0.44
C SER A 410 14.33 10.81 0.94
N GLN A 411 14.54 10.81 2.26
CA GLN A 411 15.79 11.26 2.87
C GLN A 411 16.92 10.28 2.51
N ILE A 412 16.70 8.98 2.69
CA ILE A 412 17.69 7.93 2.36
C ILE A 412 18.08 8.02 0.88
N CYS A 413 17.11 8.14 -0.03
CA CYS A 413 17.41 8.28 -1.45
C CYS A 413 18.28 9.51 -1.75
N SER A 414 17.99 10.64 -1.09
CA SER A 414 18.76 11.88 -1.26
C SER A 414 20.19 11.77 -0.71
N GLU A 415 20.36 11.10 0.43
CA GLU A 415 21.67 10.83 1.03
C GLU A 415 22.52 9.89 0.16
N GLU A 416 21.93 8.82 -0.37
CA GLU A 416 22.61 7.88 -1.25
C GLU A 416 22.98 8.50 -2.61
N GLU A 417 22.12 9.34 -3.18
CA GLU A 417 22.42 10.13 -4.38
C GLU A 417 23.59 11.10 -4.13
N ALA A 418 23.60 11.79 -2.98
CA ALA A 418 24.68 12.71 -2.61
C ALA A 418 26.01 11.99 -2.35
N ALA A 419 25.98 10.79 -1.76
CA ALA A 419 27.16 9.97 -1.49
C ALA A 419 27.78 9.37 -2.76
N HIS A 420 27.01 9.22 -3.84
CA HIS A 420 27.44 8.55 -5.07
C HIS A 420 27.27 9.45 -6.32
N PRO A 421 28.17 10.43 -6.53
CA PRO A 421 28.11 11.31 -7.70
C PRO A 421 28.01 10.54 -9.03
N GLY A 422 27.06 10.93 -9.87
CA GLY A 422 26.80 10.30 -11.16
C GLY A 422 25.84 9.09 -11.11
N THR A 423 25.30 8.77 -9.94
CA THR A 423 24.16 7.85 -9.78
C THR A 423 22.94 8.65 -9.35
N MET A 424 21.77 8.35 -9.91
CA MET A 424 20.51 8.98 -9.53
C MET A 424 19.64 7.98 -8.76
N VAL A 425 19.08 8.42 -7.63
CA VAL A 425 18.20 7.59 -6.79
C VAL A 425 16.85 8.29 -6.66
N ILE A 426 15.82 7.72 -7.29
CA ILE A 426 14.52 8.36 -7.51
C ILE A 426 13.49 7.70 -6.57
N PRO A 427 13.00 8.40 -5.54
CA PRO A 427 11.92 7.89 -4.70
C PRO A 427 10.56 8.06 -5.40
N LEU A 428 9.79 6.96 -5.47
CA LEU A 428 8.38 6.89 -5.84
C LEU A 428 7.58 6.46 -4.60
N ILE A 429 6.99 7.43 -3.91
CA ILE A 429 6.29 7.23 -2.64
C ILE A 429 4.83 6.86 -2.93
N GLU A 430 4.61 5.59 -3.23
CA GLU A 430 3.30 5.04 -3.61
C GLU A 430 2.54 4.48 -2.39
N ASP A 431 3.26 3.97 -1.40
CA ASP A 431 2.71 3.36 -0.18
C ASP A 431 1.55 2.37 -0.46
N GLY A 432 1.65 1.63 -1.57
CA GLY A 432 0.71 0.62 -2.02
C GLY A 432 -0.71 1.15 -2.30
N ASN A 433 -1.69 0.69 -1.52
CA ASN A 433 -3.11 1.09 -1.70
C ASN A 433 -3.41 2.46 -1.10
N ALA A 434 -2.51 3.01 -0.29
CA ALA A 434 -2.71 4.30 0.36
C ALA A 434 -2.65 5.46 -0.64
N ALA A 435 -1.79 5.39 -1.68
CA ALA A 435 -1.79 6.39 -2.75
C ALA A 435 -2.89 6.16 -3.80
N GLY A 436 -3.27 4.92 -4.09
CA GLY A 436 -4.36 4.64 -5.02
C GLY A 436 -4.32 3.26 -5.67
N ASP A 437 -5.01 3.16 -6.80
CA ASP A 437 -5.08 1.93 -7.60
C ASP A 437 -3.84 1.76 -8.50
N PHE A 438 -3.83 0.71 -9.30
CA PHE A 438 -2.74 0.44 -10.25
C PHE A 438 -2.47 1.60 -11.21
N MET A 439 -3.52 2.27 -11.70
CA MET A 439 -3.35 3.37 -12.63
C MET A 439 -2.72 4.59 -11.97
N GLN A 440 -2.98 4.83 -10.68
CA GLN A 440 -2.32 5.88 -9.93
C GLN A 440 -0.79 5.75 -9.99
N GLY A 441 -0.27 4.56 -9.68
CA GLY A 441 1.17 4.34 -9.71
C GLY A 441 1.77 4.37 -11.12
N VAL A 442 1.03 3.96 -12.15
CA VAL A 442 1.47 4.12 -13.56
C VAL A 442 1.65 5.61 -13.90
N VAL A 443 0.72 6.45 -13.42
CA VAL A 443 0.72 7.88 -13.66
C VAL A 443 1.86 8.56 -12.91
N ASP A 444 2.02 8.25 -11.63
CA ASP A 444 3.02 8.84 -10.75
C ASP A 444 4.44 8.45 -11.20
N ALA A 445 4.67 7.18 -11.54
CA ALA A 445 5.95 6.75 -12.13
C ALA A 445 6.18 7.38 -13.51
N GLY A 446 5.17 7.39 -14.39
CA GLY A 446 5.28 7.94 -15.74
C GLY A 446 5.70 9.42 -15.74
N ILE A 447 5.05 10.24 -14.92
CA ILE A 447 5.34 11.69 -14.82
C ILE A 447 6.59 11.93 -13.97
N GLY A 448 6.73 11.24 -12.84
CA GLY A 448 7.83 11.39 -11.90
C GLY A 448 9.19 11.08 -12.55
N LEU A 449 9.27 9.99 -13.31
CA LEU A 449 10.49 9.61 -14.02
C LEU A 449 10.84 10.60 -15.14
N VAL A 450 9.86 11.05 -15.94
CA VAL A 450 10.10 12.07 -16.99
C VAL A 450 10.58 13.37 -16.33
N LYS A 451 9.89 13.86 -15.30
CA LYS A 451 10.25 15.10 -14.60
C LYS A 451 11.67 15.06 -14.04
N ARG A 452 12.12 13.88 -13.58
CA ARG A 452 13.43 13.69 -12.95
C ARG A 452 14.54 13.45 -13.97
N LEU A 453 14.27 12.75 -15.07
CA LEU A 453 15.28 12.29 -16.03
C LEU A 453 15.34 13.09 -17.33
N ALA A 454 14.21 13.56 -17.84
CA ALA A 454 14.15 14.19 -19.16
C ALA A 454 14.84 15.56 -19.15
N ALA A 455 15.77 15.75 -20.08
CA ALA A 455 16.48 17.00 -20.25
C ALA A 455 15.66 18.02 -21.04
N LYS A 456 15.74 19.29 -20.65
CA LYS A 456 15.30 20.42 -21.48
C LYS A 456 16.39 20.73 -22.51
N GLY A 457 16.02 20.99 -23.76
CA GLY A 457 16.99 21.26 -24.82
C GLY A 457 16.40 21.42 -26.21
N GLY A 458 17.28 21.57 -27.20
CA GLY A 458 16.89 21.69 -28.61
C GLY A 458 16.16 20.45 -29.12
N LYS A 459 15.15 20.70 -29.96
CA LYS A 459 14.29 19.67 -30.56
C LYS A 459 15.07 18.82 -31.56
N MET A 460 14.84 17.51 -31.52
CA MET A 460 15.39 16.55 -32.46
C MET A 460 14.43 16.47 -33.66
N PRO A 461 14.87 16.89 -34.86
CA PRO A 461 14.01 16.91 -36.03
C PRO A 461 13.58 15.49 -36.42
N MET A 462 12.41 15.35 -37.03
CA MET A 462 11.90 14.07 -37.51
C MET A 462 11.79 13.00 -36.40
N THR A 463 11.44 13.40 -35.18
CA THR A 463 11.24 12.47 -34.06
C THR A 463 9.91 12.66 -33.36
N VAL A 464 9.34 11.56 -32.87
CA VAL A 464 8.15 11.58 -32.01
C VAL A 464 8.36 10.79 -30.73
N ASP A 465 7.72 11.24 -29.66
CA ASP A 465 7.50 10.43 -28.47
C ASP A 465 6.14 9.73 -28.57
N LEU A 466 6.10 8.43 -28.32
CA LEU A 466 4.85 7.69 -28.25
C LEU A 466 4.30 7.77 -26.83
N VAL A 467 3.09 8.32 -26.65
CA VAL A 467 2.51 8.57 -25.33
C VAL A 467 1.26 7.72 -25.12
N GLY A 468 1.16 7.03 -23.99
CA GLY A 468 0.04 6.17 -23.64
C GLY A 468 0.31 4.69 -23.86
N SER A 469 1.54 4.22 -23.65
CA SER A 469 1.86 2.79 -23.71
C SER A 469 1.11 1.99 -22.64
N LYS A 470 0.76 0.75 -23.00
CA LYS A 470 0.10 -0.23 -22.12
C LYS A 470 1.11 -1.33 -21.80
N THR A 471 2.04 -1.07 -20.89
CA THR A 471 3.14 -1.99 -20.53
C THR A 471 2.67 -3.44 -20.27
N MET A 472 1.48 -3.60 -19.69
CA MET A 472 0.90 -4.89 -19.33
C MET A 472 0.05 -5.58 -20.42
N SER A 473 -0.11 -4.98 -21.61
CA SER A 473 -0.82 -5.64 -22.71
C SER A 473 0.09 -6.63 -23.43
N SER A 474 -0.40 -7.86 -23.63
CA SER A 474 0.37 -8.91 -24.29
C SER A 474 0.74 -8.59 -25.75
N SER A 475 0.01 -7.69 -26.41
CA SER A 475 0.28 -7.25 -27.79
C SER A 475 1.04 -5.93 -27.87
N ALA A 476 1.27 -5.23 -26.75
CA ALA A 476 1.77 -3.85 -26.75
C ALA A 476 3.06 -3.69 -27.57
N MET A 477 4.00 -4.62 -27.40
CA MET A 477 5.28 -4.49 -28.10
C MET A 477 5.14 -4.72 -29.61
N SER A 478 4.36 -5.73 -30.01
CA SER A 478 4.06 -5.96 -31.42
C SER A 478 3.35 -4.78 -32.08
N GLU A 479 2.38 -4.18 -31.38
CA GLU A 479 1.66 -3.00 -31.86
C GLU A 479 2.60 -1.79 -32.04
N ILE A 480 3.45 -1.51 -31.05
CA ILE A 480 4.43 -0.42 -31.13
C ILE A 480 5.43 -0.65 -32.27
N LEU A 481 5.85 -1.90 -32.53
CA LEU A 481 6.73 -2.22 -33.66
C LEU A 481 6.06 -1.89 -35.01
N GLN A 482 4.75 -2.12 -35.15
CA GLN A 482 4.01 -1.73 -36.36
C GLN A 482 3.95 -0.20 -36.50
N VAL A 483 3.68 0.52 -35.41
CA VAL A 483 3.68 2.00 -35.42
C VAL A 483 5.07 2.53 -35.79
N LYS A 484 6.14 1.95 -35.24
CA LYS A 484 7.54 2.29 -35.57
C LYS A 484 7.83 2.07 -37.05
N GLU A 485 7.37 0.96 -37.64
CA GLU A 485 7.56 0.67 -39.06
C GLU A 485 6.80 1.65 -39.97
N CYS A 486 5.57 2.02 -39.61
CA CYS A 486 4.83 3.04 -40.35
C CYS A 486 5.56 4.41 -40.30
N LEU A 487 6.03 4.84 -39.13
CA LEU A 487 6.76 6.09 -38.97
C LEU A 487 8.12 6.08 -39.71
N SER A 488 8.83 4.96 -39.69
CA SER A 488 10.13 4.80 -40.37
C SER A 488 10.01 5.04 -41.89
N ARG A 489 8.89 4.59 -42.49
CA ARG A 489 8.58 4.81 -43.91
C ARG A 489 8.29 6.29 -44.26
N LEU A 490 7.94 7.11 -43.28
CA LEU A 490 7.85 8.57 -43.41
C LEU A 490 9.19 9.26 -43.11
N GLY A 491 10.23 8.50 -42.72
CA GLY A 491 11.50 9.04 -42.25
C GLY A 491 11.42 9.66 -40.85
N ILE A 492 10.41 9.28 -40.05
CA ILE A 492 10.20 9.74 -38.67
C ILE A 492 10.70 8.64 -37.73
N SER A 493 11.54 9.02 -36.77
CA SER A 493 12.04 8.10 -35.74
C SER A 493 11.25 8.21 -34.45
N VAL A 494 11.05 7.09 -33.76
CA VAL A 494 10.51 7.11 -32.39
C VAL A 494 11.66 7.37 -31.43
N ASN A 495 11.55 8.42 -30.64
CA ASN A 495 12.55 8.82 -29.65
C ASN A 495 12.36 8.12 -28.32
N CYS A 496 11.16 8.20 -27.75
CA CYS A 496 10.82 7.58 -26.48
C CYS A 496 9.40 7.04 -26.48
N ILE A 497 9.13 6.04 -25.63
CA ILE A 497 7.81 5.49 -25.36
C ILE A 497 7.48 5.79 -23.90
N LEU A 498 6.28 6.31 -23.65
CA LEU A 498 5.86 6.79 -22.33
C LEU A 498 4.47 6.24 -21.96
N PRO A 499 4.26 5.73 -20.73
CA PRO A 499 5.28 5.41 -19.73
C PRO A 499 5.95 4.03 -20.01
N GLY A 500 7.28 3.99 -19.93
CA GLY A 500 8.02 2.72 -19.98
C GLY A 500 8.23 2.12 -21.38
N MET A 501 8.76 0.89 -21.44
CA MET A 501 9.16 0.20 -22.69
C MET A 501 10.22 0.95 -23.52
N SER A 502 10.99 1.82 -22.86
CA SER A 502 12.08 2.60 -23.41
C SER A 502 13.32 2.42 -22.55
N SER A 503 14.49 2.84 -23.04
CA SER A 503 15.69 2.90 -22.19
C SER A 503 15.74 4.18 -21.36
N VAL A 504 16.56 4.22 -20.30
CA VAL A 504 16.85 5.44 -19.54
C VAL A 504 17.41 6.55 -20.45
N ASP A 505 18.20 6.20 -21.46
CA ASP A 505 18.78 7.17 -22.40
C ASP A 505 17.74 7.76 -23.37
N GLU A 506 16.79 6.96 -23.82
CA GLU A 506 15.62 7.45 -24.57
C GLU A 506 14.77 8.37 -23.69
N LEU A 507 14.51 7.98 -22.43
CA LEU A 507 13.72 8.76 -21.48
C LEU A 507 14.36 10.11 -21.15
N ARG A 508 15.69 10.17 -21.03
CA ARG A 508 16.45 11.43 -20.90
C ARG A 508 16.20 12.39 -22.06
N ASN A 509 15.85 11.87 -23.23
CA ASN A 509 15.60 12.66 -24.43
C ASN A 509 14.11 12.92 -24.70
N ALA A 510 13.17 12.43 -23.88
CA ALA A 510 11.72 12.61 -24.12
C ALA A 510 11.33 14.08 -24.37
N GLY A 511 11.82 15.02 -23.54
CA GLY A 511 11.53 16.47 -23.72
C GLY A 511 12.04 17.10 -25.02
N ARG A 512 12.78 16.36 -25.85
CA ARG A 512 13.44 16.83 -27.07
C ARG A 512 12.79 16.34 -28.36
N ALA A 513 11.76 15.49 -28.31
CA ALA A 513 11.05 15.08 -29.53
C ALA A 513 10.38 16.27 -30.24
N SER A 514 10.16 16.17 -31.56
CA SER A 514 9.45 17.21 -32.31
C SER A 514 7.96 17.25 -31.97
N ALA A 515 7.35 16.11 -31.65
CA ALA A 515 5.96 16.00 -31.24
C ALA A 515 5.70 14.74 -30.39
N CYS A 516 4.60 14.73 -29.65
CA CYS A 516 4.03 13.53 -29.06
C CYS A 516 2.99 12.92 -30.01
N LEU A 517 3.06 11.61 -30.26
CA LEU A 517 2.03 10.82 -30.92
C LEU A 517 1.33 9.94 -29.88
N MET A 518 0.05 10.21 -29.67
CA MET A 518 -0.74 9.53 -28.64
C MET A 518 -1.14 8.12 -29.11
N LEU A 519 -0.80 7.08 -28.35
CA LEU A 519 -1.15 5.69 -28.62
C LEU A 519 -2.58 5.35 -28.19
N ASN A 520 -3.09 6.02 -27.17
CA ASN A 520 -4.42 5.78 -26.62
C ASN A 520 -5.07 7.10 -26.19
N PRO A 521 -6.32 7.39 -26.59
CA PRO A 521 -6.96 8.68 -26.31
C PRO A 521 -7.53 8.78 -24.88
N ASP A 522 -6.96 8.05 -23.92
CA ASP A 522 -7.42 8.02 -22.53
C ASP A 522 -7.00 9.26 -21.72
N GLY A 523 -7.62 9.43 -20.55
CA GLY A 523 -7.39 10.59 -19.70
C GLY A 523 -5.94 10.74 -19.23
N PHE A 524 -5.22 9.64 -18.98
CA PHE A 524 -3.83 9.68 -18.56
C PHE A 524 -2.91 10.08 -19.72
N SER A 525 -3.08 9.47 -20.89
CA SER A 525 -2.32 9.80 -22.10
C SER A 525 -2.44 11.28 -22.48
N ARG A 526 -3.66 11.84 -22.39
CA ARG A 526 -3.91 13.29 -22.58
C ARG A 526 -3.21 14.14 -21.53
N ALA A 527 -3.26 13.72 -20.27
CA ALA A 527 -2.57 14.41 -19.17
C ALA A 527 -1.05 14.43 -19.39
N LEU A 528 -0.47 13.30 -19.81
CA LEU A 528 0.95 13.18 -20.06
C LEU A 528 1.37 14.01 -21.29
N CYS A 529 0.59 14.01 -22.37
CA CYS A 529 0.82 14.93 -23.49
C CYS A 529 0.76 16.40 -23.06
N ALA A 530 -0.24 16.80 -22.26
CA ALA A 530 -0.36 18.16 -21.75
C ALA A 530 0.82 18.54 -20.85
N PHE A 531 1.30 17.60 -20.03
CA PHE A 531 2.52 17.75 -19.23
C PHE A 531 3.75 17.96 -20.12
N MET A 532 3.93 17.14 -21.17
CA MET A 532 5.04 17.27 -22.12
C MET A 532 5.01 18.61 -22.87
N GLU A 533 3.83 19.09 -23.24
CA GLU A 533 3.65 20.39 -23.90
C GLU A 533 3.97 21.54 -22.93
N THR A 534 3.45 21.49 -21.70
CA THR A 534 3.63 22.56 -20.71
C THR A 534 5.07 22.63 -20.20
N GLU A 535 5.69 21.51 -19.86
CA GLU A 535 7.01 21.48 -19.22
C GLU A 535 8.18 21.51 -20.21
N TYR A 536 7.98 20.93 -21.41
CA TYR A 536 9.04 20.73 -22.39
C TYR A 536 8.73 21.34 -23.76
N GLY A 537 7.54 21.89 -23.98
CA GLY A 537 7.15 22.47 -25.28
C GLY A 537 7.13 21.43 -26.40
N VAL A 538 6.81 20.16 -26.10
CA VAL A 538 6.60 19.12 -27.11
C VAL A 538 5.10 19.08 -27.44
N PRO A 539 4.66 19.57 -28.62
CA PRO A 539 3.24 19.57 -28.97
C PRO A 539 2.73 18.14 -29.21
N ALA A 540 1.46 17.89 -28.92
CA ALA A 540 0.80 16.64 -29.29
C ALA A 540 0.16 16.72 -30.68
N LEU A 541 0.30 15.67 -31.49
CA LEU A 541 -0.50 15.49 -32.70
C LEU A 541 -1.97 15.31 -32.31
N LYS A 542 -2.90 15.84 -33.12
CA LYS A 542 -4.35 15.78 -32.86
C LYS A 542 -4.88 14.38 -33.07
N ALA A 543 -4.45 13.70 -34.13
CA ALA A 543 -4.75 12.30 -34.36
C ALA A 543 -3.95 11.42 -33.40
N HIS A 544 -4.63 10.39 -32.92
CA HIS A 544 -4.07 9.35 -32.08
C HIS A 544 -4.01 8.03 -32.86
N VAL A 545 -3.12 7.15 -32.45
CA VAL A 545 -2.96 5.84 -33.06
C VAL A 545 -4.22 5.04 -32.81
N THR A 546 -4.86 4.68 -33.91
CA THR A 546 -6.04 3.83 -33.95
C THR A 546 -5.81 2.77 -35.01
N GLY A 547 -6.19 1.55 -34.68
CA GLY A 547 -6.10 0.41 -35.56
C GLY A 547 -7.12 0.49 -36.70
N GLY A 548 -7.02 -0.48 -37.62
CA GLY A 548 -7.75 -0.43 -38.88
C GLY A 548 -7.12 0.54 -39.86
N ILE A 549 -7.49 0.40 -41.13
CA ILE A 549 -6.87 1.13 -42.23
C ILE A 549 -7.35 2.59 -42.24
N ALA A 550 -8.62 2.85 -41.92
CA ALA A 550 -9.15 4.20 -41.77
C ALA A 550 -8.47 4.96 -40.61
N GLY A 551 -8.38 4.33 -39.44
CA GLY A 551 -7.70 4.89 -38.27
C GLY A 551 -6.23 5.16 -38.56
N ALA A 552 -5.55 4.19 -39.18
CA ALA A 552 -4.16 4.34 -39.59
C ALA A 552 -3.94 5.47 -40.58
N ALA A 553 -4.80 5.59 -41.60
CA ALA A 553 -4.72 6.67 -42.57
C ALA A 553 -4.86 8.06 -41.93
N SER A 554 -5.69 8.17 -40.89
CA SER A 554 -5.89 9.41 -40.15
C SER A 554 -4.60 9.91 -39.50
N TRP A 555 -3.98 9.07 -38.66
CA TRP A 555 -2.79 9.49 -37.91
C TRP A 555 -1.52 9.53 -38.78
N ILE A 556 -1.39 8.63 -39.77
CA ILE A 556 -0.27 8.67 -40.73
C ILE A 556 -0.35 9.94 -41.58
N GLY A 557 -1.56 10.30 -42.05
CA GLY A 557 -1.77 11.51 -42.82
C GLY A 557 -1.48 12.78 -42.01
N GLU A 558 -1.82 12.81 -40.72
CA GLU A 558 -1.46 13.93 -39.85
C GLU A 558 0.05 14.00 -39.59
N ALA A 559 0.69 12.89 -39.28
CA ALA A 559 2.15 12.85 -39.13
C ALA A 559 2.84 13.33 -40.42
N GLY A 560 2.35 12.88 -41.59
CA GLY A 560 2.81 13.35 -42.89
C GLY A 560 2.73 14.87 -43.04
N ARG A 561 1.57 15.47 -42.71
CA ARG A 561 1.41 16.94 -42.76
C ARG A 561 2.30 17.67 -41.77
N PHE A 562 2.44 17.17 -40.55
CA PHE A 562 3.25 17.80 -39.52
C PHE A 562 4.74 17.83 -39.89
N PHE A 563 5.25 16.76 -40.50
CA PHE A 563 6.67 16.60 -40.85
C PHE A 563 7.00 16.95 -42.31
N GLY A 564 6.04 17.40 -43.11
CA GLY A 564 6.24 17.67 -44.55
C GLY A 564 6.61 16.41 -45.34
N ARG A 565 5.82 15.36 -45.16
CA ARG A 565 5.96 14.00 -45.72
C ARG A 565 4.62 13.47 -46.26
N GLU A 566 3.80 14.37 -46.78
CA GLU A 566 2.46 14.04 -47.27
C GLU A 566 2.49 13.02 -48.41
N LYS A 567 3.48 13.11 -49.31
CA LYS A 567 3.62 12.17 -50.43
C LYS A 567 3.93 10.76 -49.97
N GLU A 568 4.83 10.62 -49.01
CA GLU A 568 5.21 9.35 -48.39
C GLU A 568 4.04 8.77 -47.59
N ALA A 569 3.31 9.62 -46.86
CA ALA A 569 2.11 9.24 -46.13
C ALA A 569 1.02 8.69 -47.07
N ASP A 570 0.69 9.40 -48.15
CA ASP A 570 -0.32 8.98 -49.12
C ASP A 570 0.07 7.65 -49.80
N ALA A 571 1.34 7.48 -50.16
CA ALA A 571 1.87 6.25 -50.74
C ALA A 571 1.80 5.07 -49.76
N LEU A 572 2.15 5.29 -48.48
CA LEU A 572 2.04 4.28 -47.42
C LEU A 572 0.58 3.87 -47.21
N ILE A 573 -0.34 4.82 -47.12
CA ILE A 573 -1.78 4.55 -46.92
C ILE A 573 -2.35 3.73 -48.09
N ALA A 574 -1.98 4.07 -49.32
CA ALA A 574 -2.41 3.32 -50.51
C ALA A 574 -1.88 1.86 -50.50
N ASP A 575 -0.60 1.67 -50.16
CA ASP A 575 0.01 0.34 -49.99
C ASP A 575 -0.69 -0.48 -48.90
N MET A 576 -0.96 0.13 -47.75
CA MET A 576 -1.65 -0.52 -46.63
C MET A 576 -3.06 -0.97 -47.01
N LYS A 577 -3.85 -0.12 -47.68
CA LYS A 577 -5.18 -0.49 -48.20
C LYS A 577 -5.12 -1.72 -49.10
N LYS A 578 -4.15 -1.76 -50.02
CA LYS A 578 -3.95 -2.88 -50.94
C LYS A 578 -3.56 -4.16 -50.20
N ARG A 579 -2.61 -4.07 -49.26
CA ARG A 579 -2.15 -5.21 -48.45
C ARG A 579 -3.27 -5.77 -47.58
N PHE A 580 -4.04 -4.91 -46.92
CA PHE A 580 -5.16 -5.34 -46.07
C PHE A 580 -6.22 -6.11 -46.86
N GLY A 581 -6.64 -5.59 -48.02
CA GLY A 581 -7.57 -6.31 -48.90
C GLY A 581 -7.05 -7.69 -49.33
N SER A 582 -5.74 -7.81 -49.57
CA SER A 582 -5.11 -9.09 -49.93
C SER A 582 -5.08 -10.07 -48.74
N MET A 583 -4.78 -9.58 -47.54
CA MET A 583 -4.76 -10.37 -46.31
C MET A 583 -6.14 -10.93 -45.95
N LEU A 584 -7.21 -10.19 -46.26
CA LEU A 584 -8.58 -10.58 -45.96
C LEU A 584 -9.20 -11.51 -47.02
N ALA A 585 -8.54 -11.78 -48.14
CA ALA A 585 -9.09 -12.60 -49.22
C ALA A 585 -9.47 -14.02 -48.75
N GLY A 586 -8.59 -14.67 -47.98
CA GLY A 586 -8.87 -16.00 -47.41
C GLY A 586 -10.03 -16.00 -46.41
N PRO A 587 -9.96 -15.21 -45.33
CA PRO A 587 -11.06 -15.10 -44.36
C PRO A 587 -12.41 -14.73 -44.99
N ARG A 588 -12.41 -13.86 -46.01
CA ARG A 588 -13.61 -13.43 -46.72
C ARG A 588 -14.39 -14.58 -47.36
N GLU A 589 -13.71 -15.58 -47.92
CA GLU A 589 -14.39 -16.74 -48.53
C GLU A 589 -15.21 -17.53 -47.50
N VAL A 590 -14.78 -17.55 -46.24
CA VAL A 590 -15.46 -18.26 -45.15
C VAL A 590 -16.56 -17.40 -44.51
N LEU A 591 -16.29 -16.10 -44.35
CA LEU A 591 -17.10 -15.20 -43.53
C LEU A 591 -18.18 -14.45 -44.31
N LYS A 592 -18.12 -14.42 -45.64
CA LYS A 592 -19.09 -13.70 -46.47
C LYS A 592 -20.52 -14.16 -46.18
N GLY A 593 -21.38 -13.21 -45.85
CA GLY A 593 -22.80 -13.42 -45.53
C GLY A 593 -23.07 -13.88 -44.09
N LYS A 594 -22.05 -14.09 -43.27
CA LYS A 594 -22.20 -14.42 -41.84
C LYS A 594 -22.58 -13.20 -41.02
N THR A 595 -23.18 -13.47 -39.87
CA THR A 595 -23.69 -12.47 -38.94
C THR A 595 -22.80 -12.33 -37.72
N LEU A 596 -22.59 -11.08 -37.28
CA LEU A 596 -21.71 -10.74 -36.16
C LEU A 596 -22.48 -9.92 -35.12
N ALA A 597 -22.37 -10.28 -33.85
CA ALA A 597 -22.67 -9.39 -32.74
C ALA A 597 -21.35 -8.92 -32.09
N VAL A 598 -21.25 -7.62 -31.80
CA VAL A 598 -20.06 -7.03 -31.20
C VAL A 598 -20.41 -6.50 -29.82
N VAL A 599 -19.66 -6.96 -28.81
CA VAL A 599 -19.68 -6.41 -27.46
C VAL A 599 -18.30 -5.86 -27.16
N SER A 600 -18.23 -4.60 -26.72
CA SER A 600 -16.99 -3.91 -26.41
C SER A 600 -17.07 -3.18 -25.06
N LEU A 601 -15.93 -2.97 -24.43
CA LEU A 601 -15.77 -2.07 -23.26
C LEU A 601 -15.33 -0.66 -23.66
N SER A 602 -15.04 -0.46 -24.95
CA SER A 602 -14.53 0.77 -25.55
C SER A 602 -15.41 1.19 -26.72
N ARG A 603 -15.61 2.50 -26.92
CA ARG A 603 -16.30 3.07 -28.09
C ARG A 603 -15.48 2.94 -29.37
N GLY A 604 -14.16 2.76 -29.27
CA GLY A 604 -13.25 2.56 -30.41
C GLY A 604 -13.39 1.20 -31.10
N VAL A 605 -14.54 0.95 -31.73
CA VAL A 605 -14.87 -0.30 -32.45
C VAL A 605 -14.88 -0.13 -33.97
N SER A 606 -14.55 1.05 -34.47
CA SER A 606 -14.52 1.41 -35.90
C SER A 606 -13.66 0.46 -36.76
N TRP A 607 -12.53 -0.01 -36.22
CA TRP A 607 -11.68 -1.01 -36.88
C TRP A 607 -12.31 -2.42 -36.93
N ILE A 608 -13.17 -2.76 -35.97
CA ILE A 608 -13.95 -4.02 -35.96
C ILE A 608 -15.03 -3.94 -37.04
N THR A 609 -15.72 -2.81 -37.15
CA THR A 609 -16.74 -2.60 -38.18
C THR A 609 -16.13 -2.59 -39.57
N GLU A 610 -15.00 -1.90 -39.78
CA GLU A 610 -14.23 -1.92 -41.04
C GLU A 610 -13.84 -3.35 -41.44
N THR A 611 -13.39 -4.15 -40.48
CA THR A 611 -13.02 -5.55 -40.73
C THR A 611 -14.22 -6.38 -41.15
N ALA A 612 -15.33 -6.30 -40.41
CA ALA A 612 -16.55 -7.05 -40.70
C ALA A 612 -17.09 -6.73 -42.10
N GLU A 613 -17.10 -5.45 -42.48
CA GLU A 613 -17.49 -5.00 -43.83
C GLU A 613 -16.55 -5.55 -44.90
N ALA A 614 -15.23 -5.48 -44.67
CA ALA A 614 -14.23 -5.93 -45.63
C ALA A 614 -14.29 -7.45 -45.92
N VAL A 615 -14.66 -8.27 -44.93
CA VAL A 615 -14.89 -9.72 -45.11
C VAL A 615 -16.33 -10.06 -45.53
N GLY A 616 -17.21 -9.07 -45.70
CA GLY A 616 -18.58 -9.26 -46.16
C GLY A 616 -19.53 -9.85 -45.11
N MET A 617 -19.27 -9.61 -43.82
CA MET A 617 -20.18 -9.95 -42.73
C MET A 617 -21.21 -8.84 -42.48
N ARG A 618 -22.31 -9.19 -41.83
CA ARG A 618 -23.35 -8.25 -41.39
C ARG A 618 -23.37 -8.15 -39.87
N ILE A 619 -23.13 -6.96 -39.32
CA ILE A 619 -23.30 -6.72 -37.89
C ILE A 619 -24.80 -6.64 -37.58
N VAL A 620 -25.27 -7.53 -36.71
CA VAL A 620 -26.70 -7.62 -36.31
C VAL A 620 -26.98 -7.00 -34.95
N PHE A 621 -25.93 -6.82 -34.13
CA PHE A 621 -26.04 -6.22 -32.81
C PHE A 621 -24.69 -5.60 -32.40
N GLY A 622 -24.74 -4.38 -31.86
CA GLY A 622 -23.58 -3.67 -31.33
C GLY A 622 -23.85 -3.16 -29.92
N CYS A 623 -22.99 -3.51 -28.97
CA CYS A 623 -23.13 -3.13 -27.56
C CYS A 623 -21.81 -2.62 -27.01
N ILE A 624 -21.85 -1.44 -26.38
CA ILE A 624 -20.73 -0.88 -25.61
C ILE A 624 -21.11 -0.94 -24.13
N ILE A 625 -20.45 -1.80 -23.37
CA ILE A 625 -20.70 -1.93 -21.94
C ILE A 625 -20.00 -0.79 -21.21
N THR A 626 -20.78 0.09 -20.60
CA THR A 626 -20.29 1.19 -19.78
C THR A 626 -20.20 0.75 -18.32
N ARG A 627 -19.02 0.90 -17.72
CA ARG A 627 -18.83 0.66 -16.28
C ARG A 627 -18.68 1.99 -15.56
N GLY A 628 -19.16 2.06 -14.31
CA GLY A 628 -19.04 3.28 -13.49
C GLY A 628 -17.59 3.60 -13.10
N ASP A 629 -16.74 2.58 -13.02
CA ASP A 629 -15.32 2.65 -12.65
C ASP A 629 -14.40 2.89 -13.86
N TYR A 630 -14.88 2.65 -15.09
CA TYR A 630 -14.09 2.75 -16.31
C TYR A 630 -14.85 3.53 -17.39
N ARG A 631 -14.33 4.71 -17.77
CA ARG A 631 -14.68 5.36 -19.04
C ARG A 631 -13.45 5.32 -19.92
N ASP A 632 -13.59 4.82 -21.13
CA ASP A 632 -12.51 4.70 -22.11
C ASP A 632 -11.87 6.05 -22.51
N GLY A 633 -12.50 7.19 -22.18
CA GLY A 633 -12.00 8.53 -22.49
C GLY A 633 -12.00 8.86 -23.99
N SER A 634 -12.49 7.94 -24.82
CA SER A 634 -12.53 8.09 -26.26
C SER A 634 -13.62 9.08 -26.67
N GLU A 635 -13.26 9.98 -27.58
CA GLU A 635 -14.17 10.92 -28.22
C GLU A 635 -14.71 10.34 -29.54
N GLU A 636 -14.49 9.05 -29.80
CA GLU A 636 -15.10 8.37 -30.95
C GLU A 636 -16.62 8.34 -30.78
N ASP A 637 -17.32 8.76 -31.84
CA ASP A 637 -18.76 8.62 -31.93
C ASP A 637 -19.15 7.14 -31.90
N ILE A 638 -20.23 6.83 -31.19
CA ILE A 638 -20.78 5.47 -31.17
C ILE A 638 -21.22 5.12 -32.60
N PRO A 639 -20.66 4.05 -33.21
CA PRO A 639 -21.01 3.71 -34.59
C PRO A 639 -22.50 3.41 -34.75
N ALA A 640 -23.05 3.70 -35.92
CA ALA A 640 -24.45 3.44 -36.22
C ALA A 640 -24.80 1.97 -35.97
N GLY A 641 -25.87 1.71 -35.21
CA GLY A 641 -26.29 0.36 -34.82
C GLY A 641 -25.66 -0.16 -33.53
N PHE A 642 -24.80 0.62 -32.86
CA PHE A 642 -24.31 0.32 -31.51
C PHE A 642 -25.11 1.08 -30.45
N SER A 643 -25.21 0.51 -29.25
CA SER A 643 -25.86 1.14 -28.10
C SER A 643 -25.05 0.94 -26.83
N GLU A 644 -25.10 1.91 -25.92
CA GLU A 644 -24.45 1.81 -24.61
C GLU A 644 -25.33 1.05 -23.62
N TYR A 645 -24.74 0.09 -22.92
CA TYR A 645 -25.38 -0.69 -21.87
C TYR A 645 -24.61 -0.51 -20.56
N PRO A 646 -25.25 -0.07 -19.48
CA PRO A 646 -24.64 -0.15 -18.16
C PRO A 646 -24.24 -1.59 -17.83
N ALA A 647 -23.12 -1.80 -17.15
CA ALA A 647 -22.66 -3.13 -16.74
C ALA A 647 -23.69 -3.90 -15.90
N SER A 648 -24.61 -3.22 -15.21
CA SER A 648 -25.74 -3.84 -14.51
C SER A 648 -26.80 -4.47 -15.43
N ARG A 649 -26.79 -4.14 -16.73
CA ARG A 649 -27.75 -4.58 -17.75
C ARG A 649 -27.13 -5.51 -18.79
N THR A 650 -25.95 -6.09 -18.53
CA THR A 650 -25.30 -7.02 -19.46
C THR A 650 -26.18 -8.25 -19.77
N ALA A 651 -27.02 -8.70 -18.83
CA ALA A 651 -27.97 -9.79 -19.06
C ALA A 651 -28.97 -9.49 -20.20
N GLU A 652 -29.34 -8.22 -20.40
CA GLU A 652 -30.23 -7.84 -21.50
C GLU A 652 -29.52 -7.95 -22.86
N ALA A 653 -28.25 -7.54 -22.93
CA ALA A 653 -27.44 -7.72 -24.12
C ALA A 653 -27.29 -9.21 -24.47
N VAL A 654 -27.08 -10.07 -23.47
CA VAL A 654 -27.02 -11.54 -23.66
C VAL A 654 -28.36 -12.09 -24.16
N SER A 655 -29.49 -11.63 -23.60
CA SER A 655 -30.82 -12.04 -24.05
C SER A 655 -31.08 -11.62 -25.50
N GLU A 656 -30.67 -10.42 -25.89
CA GLU A 656 -30.87 -9.92 -27.25
C GLU A 656 -29.97 -10.64 -28.26
N ILE A 657 -28.71 -10.91 -27.90
CA ILE A 657 -27.80 -11.74 -28.70
C ILE A 657 -28.38 -13.15 -28.88
N SER A 658 -28.91 -13.75 -27.82
CA SER A 658 -29.55 -15.07 -27.87
C SER A 658 -30.77 -15.08 -28.80
N ARG A 659 -31.57 -14.00 -28.79
CA ARG A 659 -32.72 -13.84 -29.69
C ARG A 659 -32.31 -13.69 -31.15
N LEU A 660 -31.23 -12.96 -31.42
CA LEU A 660 -30.74 -12.71 -32.78
C LEU A 660 -29.96 -13.91 -33.36
N ALA A 661 -29.41 -14.77 -32.51
CA ALA A 661 -28.66 -15.97 -32.86
C ALA A 661 -27.61 -15.74 -33.97
N PRO A 662 -26.64 -14.81 -33.75
CA PRO A 662 -25.60 -14.55 -34.74
C PRO A 662 -24.68 -15.76 -34.93
N ASP A 663 -24.01 -15.85 -36.09
CA ASP A 663 -22.99 -16.88 -36.31
C ASP A 663 -21.79 -16.68 -35.35
N ILE A 664 -21.42 -15.43 -35.10
CA ILE A 664 -20.27 -15.05 -34.27
C ILE A 664 -20.66 -13.95 -33.27
N VAL A 665 -20.16 -14.07 -32.04
CA VAL A 665 -20.16 -13.00 -31.03
C VAL A 665 -18.72 -12.64 -30.72
N ALA A 666 -18.36 -11.38 -30.94
CA ALA A 666 -17.05 -10.84 -30.59
C ALA A 666 -17.18 -10.05 -29.29
N ALA A 667 -16.64 -10.57 -28.18
CA ALA A 667 -16.83 -10.03 -26.83
C ALA A 667 -15.53 -10.07 -25.98
N PRO A 668 -15.37 -9.19 -24.97
CA PRO A 668 -14.16 -9.14 -24.13
C PRO A 668 -13.98 -10.39 -23.26
N SER A 669 -15.09 -11.04 -22.93
CA SER A 669 -15.17 -12.30 -22.18
C SER A 669 -16.25 -13.20 -22.78
N ALA A 670 -16.14 -14.50 -22.53
CA ALA A 670 -17.21 -15.45 -22.86
C ALA A 670 -18.52 -15.05 -22.18
N MET A 671 -19.62 -15.29 -22.90
CA MET A 671 -21.00 -15.02 -22.52
C MET A 671 -21.78 -16.33 -22.42
N ASP A 672 -22.82 -16.33 -21.60
CA ASP A 672 -23.74 -17.46 -21.46
C ASP A 672 -24.71 -17.47 -22.65
N LEU A 673 -24.29 -18.11 -23.74
CA LEU A 673 -24.97 -18.17 -25.02
C LEU A 673 -25.05 -19.62 -25.50
N ASP A 674 -25.91 -19.87 -26.49
CA ASP A 674 -25.99 -21.18 -27.14
C ASP A 674 -24.60 -21.61 -27.66
N PRO A 675 -24.13 -22.84 -27.36
CA PRO A 675 -22.81 -23.31 -27.77
C PRO A 675 -22.57 -23.34 -29.29
N SER A 676 -23.62 -23.24 -30.10
CA SER A 676 -23.51 -23.15 -31.56
C SER A 676 -23.05 -21.78 -32.06
N VAL A 677 -23.11 -20.74 -31.23
CA VAL A 677 -22.61 -19.39 -31.52
C VAL A 677 -21.11 -19.35 -31.22
N TYR A 678 -20.29 -19.07 -32.24
CA TYR A 678 -18.84 -18.96 -32.01
C TYR A 678 -18.53 -17.69 -31.22
N GLN A 679 -17.85 -17.84 -30.10
CA GLN A 679 -17.50 -16.72 -29.23
C GLN A 679 -16.04 -16.32 -29.46
N ALA A 680 -15.85 -15.27 -30.26
CA ALA A 680 -14.55 -14.65 -30.52
C ALA A 680 -14.21 -13.63 -29.43
N ARG A 681 -12.91 -13.46 -29.15
CA ARG A 681 -12.47 -12.49 -28.15
C ARG A 681 -12.18 -11.13 -28.77
N THR A 682 -12.78 -10.07 -28.24
CA THR A 682 -12.40 -8.68 -28.58
C THR A 682 -11.36 -8.14 -27.60
N PRO A 683 -10.38 -7.36 -28.07
CA PRO A 683 -9.51 -6.60 -27.18
C PRO A 683 -10.31 -5.62 -26.32
N CYS A 684 -9.90 -5.45 -25.05
CA CYS A 684 -10.57 -4.50 -24.15
C CYS A 684 -10.29 -3.03 -24.50
N ALA A 685 -9.35 -2.76 -25.39
CA ALA A 685 -9.00 -1.42 -25.86
C ALA A 685 -8.67 -1.47 -27.36
N PRO A 686 -8.76 -0.34 -28.08
CA PRO A 686 -8.43 -0.30 -29.51
C PRO A 686 -7.00 -0.78 -29.75
N ALA A 687 -6.81 -1.56 -30.81
CA ALA A 687 -5.49 -1.98 -31.25
C ALA A 687 -4.76 -0.80 -31.91
N ALA A 688 -3.44 -0.74 -31.81
CA ALA A 688 -2.63 0.24 -32.54
C ALA A 688 -2.08 -0.28 -33.88
N ASP A 689 -2.14 -1.59 -34.14
CA ASP A 689 -1.75 -2.20 -35.41
C ASP A 689 -2.75 -1.82 -36.53
N PRO A 690 -2.31 -1.19 -37.63
CA PRO A 690 -3.16 -0.91 -38.79
C PRO A 690 -3.84 -2.13 -39.40
N PHE A 691 -3.21 -3.31 -39.26
CA PHE A 691 -3.71 -4.58 -39.78
C PHE A 691 -4.38 -5.43 -38.71
N ALA A 692 -4.67 -4.89 -37.52
CA ALA A 692 -5.29 -5.64 -36.42
C ALA A 692 -6.59 -6.38 -36.82
N GLY A 693 -7.34 -5.82 -37.77
CA GLY A 693 -8.53 -6.45 -38.36
C GLY A 693 -8.27 -7.81 -38.99
N ARG A 694 -7.06 -8.04 -39.52
CA ARG A 694 -6.65 -9.34 -40.07
C ARG A 694 -6.75 -10.44 -39.02
N TRP A 695 -6.27 -10.17 -37.80
CA TRP A 695 -6.28 -11.17 -36.72
C TRP A 695 -7.71 -11.55 -36.34
N LEU A 696 -8.62 -10.56 -36.25
CA LEU A 696 -10.04 -10.81 -36.02
C LEU A 696 -10.64 -11.67 -37.11
N ALA A 697 -10.43 -11.30 -38.37
CA ALA A 697 -10.95 -12.04 -39.52
C ALA A 697 -10.42 -13.48 -39.57
N GLU A 698 -9.12 -13.69 -39.32
CA GLU A 698 -8.54 -15.03 -39.25
C GLU A 698 -9.13 -15.85 -38.09
N ASP A 699 -9.36 -15.23 -36.93
CA ASP A 699 -9.98 -15.91 -35.78
C ASP A 699 -11.42 -16.30 -36.04
N TRP A 700 -12.21 -15.38 -36.60
CA TRP A 700 -13.59 -15.62 -37.00
C TRP A 700 -13.67 -16.74 -38.03
N ALA A 701 -12.79 -16.74 -39.04
CA ALA A 701 -12.74 -17.78 -40.05
C ALA A 701 -12.36 -19.14 -39.45
N ARG A 702 -11.36 -19.19 -38.57
CA ARG A 702 -11.00 -20.42 -37.82
C ARG A 702 -12.18 -20.94 -37.02
N GLY A 703 -12.91 -20.07 -36.32
CA GLY A 703 -14.10 -20.43 -35.56
C GLY A 703 -15.21 -21.05 -36.41
N MET A 704 -15.44 -20.53 -37.62
CA MET A 704 -16.43 -21.08 -38.56
C MET A 704 -16.00 -22.40 -39.19
N LEU A 705 -14.69 -22.64 -39.30
CA LEU A 705 -14.14 -23.91 -39.81
C LEU A 705 -13.95 -24.95 -38.71
N ALA A 706 -13.96 -24.54 -37.44
CA ALA A 706 -13.80 -25.44 -36.31
C ALA A 706 -14.97 -26.46 -36.26
N PRO A 707 -14.68 -27.72 -35.95
CA PRO A 707 -15.72 -28.74 -35.86
C PRO A 707 -16.68 -28.40 -34.71
N ARG A 708 -18.00 -28.47 -34.98
CA ARG A 708 -19.06 -28.19 -34.00
C ARG A 708 -19.09 -29.16 -32.81
N ARG A 709 -18.42 -30.31 -32.93
CA ARG A 709 -18.16 -31.26 -31.85
C ARG A 709 -16.65 -31.45 -31.74
N GLU A 710 -16.14 -31.36 -30.52
CA GLU A 710 -14.75 -31.71 -30.24
C GLU A 710 -14.58 -33.23 -30.37
N GLY A 711 -13.65 -33.68 -31.21
CA GLY A 711 -13.49 -35.09 -31.56
C GLY A 711 -13.22 -36.02 -30.37
N TRP A 712 -12.65 -35.52 -29.26
CA TRP A 712 -12.44 -36.33 -28.04
C TRP A 712 -13.74 -36.79 -27.38
N ARG A 713 -14.89 -36.15 -27.68
CA ARG A 713 -16.21 -36.61 -27.22
C ARG A 713 -16.74 -37.79 -28.02
N ASP A 714 -16.16 -38.06 -29.18
CA ASP A 714 -16.43 -39.22 -30.01
C ASP A 714 -15.31 -40.30 -29.88
N ASP A 715 -14.27 -40.05 -29.06
CA ASP A 715 -13.31 -41.07 -28.59
C ASP A 715 -14.00 -41.93 -27.51
N ALA A 716 -14.81 -42.90 -27.96
CA ALA A 716 -15.45 -43.91 -27.12
C ALA A 716 -14.51 -45.10 -26.81
#